data_AF-A0A8C3L3I8-F1
#
_entry.id   AF-A0A8C3L3I8-F1
#
_cell.length_a   1.000
_cell.length_b   1.000
_cell.length_c   1.000
_cell.angle_alpha   90.00
_cell.angle_beta   90.00
_cell.angle_gamma   90.00
#
_symmetry.space_group_name_H-M   'P 1'
#
loop_
_entity.id
_entity.type
_entity.pdbx_description
1 polymer ?
#
loop_
_entity_poly.entity_id
_entity_poly.type
_entity_poly.pdbx_seq_one_letter_code
_entity_poly.pdbx_strand_id
1 'polypeptide(L)'
;MPGTSQKGIREWAASSWHKAAAALRAGDLDATQALTGAGRAEGPGQPEPFPSHPPTASVFQTVSINKAINTQEVAVKEKHARTCILGTHHEKGAQTFWSVVNRLPLSGNAVLCWKFCHVFHKLLRDGHSNVLKDSVRYKNELSDMSRMWGHLSEGYGQLCSIYLKLLRTKMEFHTKNPRFPGNLQMSDRQLDEAGENDVNNFFQLTVEMFDYLECELNLFQTVFSSLDMSRSVSVTAAGQCRLAPLIQVILDCSHLYDYTVKLLFKLHSCLPADTLQGHRDRFLEQFRKLKDLFYRSSNLQYFKRLIQIPQLPENPPNFLRASALSEHISPVVVIPAEASSPDSEPITDLVEMETASQSLFDNKFDDIFGSSFSSDPFNFNSQNGMNKDDKDRLIEQLYREIGALKEELESFKAESERRGLQLRGRISELEAELAEQRHLKQQALDDSEFLRTELEELKKQREDTEKAQRSLTEIERRAQANEQRYSKLKEKYSELVQNHADLLRKNAEVTKQVTVARQAQGDVEREKKELEDSFQRVSEQSQRKSQEQAEVLETLKRELAASKQELQVLQGTLETSMQAGAEQNTRIAGLEQERDSLSHAAAQHSKEMAALQAELQQLRDVLSSEKESNRKELETLQIQLQDKESTERTLQQRRAEEQFALLQGSVREAERMVQDALGRLEDPAHISCTGSADYLLSRTSAASECIERLQDAHSKYLANRTDVSTLLPCVALFAHLISDTILQGSATSHMAPMEPADRLLETCKQCGTEAVSYLSSLQDPGSVASANCTAVTDWLRRISTIGEELRPRGLDVEQEELGDLVDKEMAATSAAIETAAARIEEMLSKARAGDTGVKLEVNERILGSCTGLMQAIQVLVLASKDLQREIVESGRGAASPKEFYAKNSRWTEGLISASKAVGWGATVMVDAADLVVQGKGKFEELMVCSHEIAASTAQLVAASKVKADKDSANLSKLQQASRSVNQATAGVVASTKSGKSQIEEKDSMDFSSMTLTQIKRQEMDSQVRVLELENQLQKERQKLGELRKKHYELAGVAEGWEEDGTD
;
A
#
# COMPACT_ATOMS: atom_id res chain seq x y z
N MET A 1 -36.53 37.97 -34.13
CA MET A 1 -36.76 39.10 -33.21
C MET A 1 -37.32 38.53 -31.91
N PRO A 2 -36.70 38.76 -30.74
CA PRO A 2 -35.27 38.96 -30.44
C PRO A 2 -34.74 37.80 -29.55
N GLY A 3 -33.46 37.44 -29.47
CA GLY A 3 -32.24 38.12 -29.85
C GLY A 3 -31.50 38.65 -28.62
N THR A 4 -30.76 37.82 -27.89
CA THR A 4 -29.79 38.27 -26.87
C THR A 4 -28.52 37.42 -26.85
N SER A 5 -27.68 37.77 -27.82
CA SER A 5 -26.21 37.91 -27.82
C SER A 5 -25.36 37.20 -26.75
N GLN A 6 -24.43 36.38 -27.25
CA GLN A 6 -23.19 35.85 -26.64
C GLN A 6 -22.22 36.93 -26.08
N LYS A 7 -22.61 38.21 -26.01
CA LYS A 7 -21.82 39.29 -25.39
C LYS A 7 -21.86 39.29 -23.86
N GLY A 8 -22.96 38.85 -23.24
CA GLY A 8 -23.13 38.95 -21.78
C GLY A 8 -22.19 38.06 -20.95
N ILE A 9 -21.80 36.89 -21.47
CA ILE A 9 -20.94 35.94 -20.73
C ILE A 9 -19.46 36.37 -20.78
N ARG A 10 -19.04 37.06 -21.85
CA ARG A 10 -17.69 37.64 -21.92
C ARG A 10 -17.56 38.94 -21.10
N GLU A 11 -18.63 39.71 -20.95
CA GLU A 11 -18.62 40.94 -20.14
C GLU A 11 -18.66 40.68 -18.63
N TRP A 12 -19.28 39.58 -18.16
CA TRP A 12 -19.21 39.19 -16.73
C TRP A 12 -17.81 38.69 -16.32
N ALA A 13 -17.14 37.92 -17.18
CA ALA A 13 -15.77 37.45 -16.93
C ALA A 13 -14.73 38.59 -17.00
N ALA A 14 -14.92 39.58 -17.88
CA ALA A 14 -14.03 40.75 -17.97
C ALA A 14 -14.21 41.75 -16.80
N SER A 15 -15.43 41.88 -16.25
CA SER A 15 -15.71 42.79 -15.14
C SER A 15 -15.07 42.34 -13.81
N SER A 16 -14.97 41.02 -13.57
CA SER A 16 -14.35 40.49 -12.35
C SER A 16 -12.82 40.62 -12.36
N TRP A 17 -12.18 40.53 -13.53
CA TRP A 17 -10.74 40.73 -13.67
C TRP A 17 -10.33 42.21 -13.59
N HIS A 18 -11.17 43.14 -14.07
CA HIS A 18 -10.89 44.57 -13.93
C HIS A 18 -11.15 45.14 -12.52
N LYS A 19 -12.05 44.54 -11.72
CA LYS A 19 -12.22 44.93 -10.30
C LYS A 19 -11.09 44.44 -9.39
N ALA A 20 -10.48 43.28 -9.69
CA ALA A 20 -9.29 42.80 -8.97
C ALA A 20 -8.02 43.60 -9.33
N ALA A 21 -7.91 44.07 -10.58
CA ALA A 21 -6.77 44.87 -11.04
C ALA A 21 -6.82 46.35 -10.60
N ALA A 22 -8.00 46.87 -10.22
CA ALA A 22 -8.18 48.25 -9.75
C ALA A 22 -7.94 48.42 -8.24
N ALA A 23 -8.06 47.35 -7.44
CA ALA A 23 -7.74 47.38 -6.01
C ALA A 23 -6.22 47.35 -5.73
N LEU A 24 -5.40 47.05 -6.74
CA LEU A 24 -3.93 46.99 -6.68
C LEU A 24 -3.24 48.27 -7.22
N ARG A 25 -3.99 49.32 -7.61
CA ARG A 25 -3.42 50.53 -8.25
C ARG A 25 -3.73 51.87 -7.58
N ALA A 26 -4.33 51.92 -6.39
CA ALA A 26 -4.48 53.18 -5.69
C ALA A 26 -4.45 52.97 -4.17
N GLY A 27 -3.30 53.28 -3.57
CA GLY A 27 -3.09 53.24 -2.11
C GLY A 27 -1.62 53.29 -1.73
N ASP A 28 -0.94 54.36 -2.13
CA ASP A 28 0.36 54.77 -1.58
C ASP A 28 0.28 54.95 -0.05
N LEU A 29 1.31 54.50 0.68
CA LEU A 29 2.21 55.35 1.48
C LEU A 29 3.28 54.50 2.20
N ASP A 30 4.53 54.87 1.94
CA ASP A 30 5.77 54.67 2.71
C ASP A 30 6.20 53.24 3.13
N ALA A 31 7.15 52.68 2.37
CA ALA A 31 8.54 52.55 2.83
C ALA A 31 9.36 51.67 1.87
N THR A 32 10.01 52.29 0.87
CA THR A 32 11.17 51.66 0.19
C THR A 32 12.06 52.71 -0.45
N GLN A 33 13.20 52.97 0.17
CA GLN A 33 14.48 53.35 -0.43
C GLN A 33 15.55 52.81 0.55
N ALA A 34 16.63 52.15 0.16
CA ALA A 34 17.22 51.94 -1.15
C ALA A 34 18.30 50.84 -1.09
N LEU A 35 18.82 50.52 -2.28
CA LEU A 35 20.21 50.14 -2.61
C LEU A 35 20.48 48.70 -3.04
N THR A 36 20.51 48.55 -4.37
CA THR A 36 21.49 47.73 -5.10
C THR A 36 22.76 48.54 -5.39
N GLY A 37 23.95 47.91 -5.30
CA GLY A 37 25.07 48.24 -6.19
C GLY A 37 26.48 48.39 -5.60
N ALA A 38 27.35 47.46 -6.02
CA ALA A 38 28.79 47.59 -6.33
C ALA A 38 29.81 47.89 -5.21
N GLY A 39 30.91 47.13 -5.23
CA GLY A 39 31.96 47.14 -4.22
C GLY A 39 33.06 48.18 -4.36
N ARG A 40 33.82 48.34 -3.26
CA ARG A 40 35.26 48.63 -3.22
C ARG A 40 35.78 48.42 -1.80
N ALA A 41 37.03 47.97 -1.72
CA ALA A 41 37.76 47.61 -0.52
C ALA A 41 38.06 48.80 0.40
N GLU A 42 38.03 48.58 1.72
CA GLU A 42 38.96 49.15 2.72
C GLU A 42 38.76 48.50 4.11
N GLY A 43 39.82 47.90 4.65
CA GLY A 43 40.23 47.97 6.07
C GLY A 43 39.48 47.16 7.16
N PRO A 44 40.19 46.56 8.15
CA PRO A 44 39.66 45.50 9.01
C PRO A 44 39.09 46.02 10.35
N GLY A 45 38.05 45.37 10.88
CA GLY A 45 37.54 45.70 12.22
C GLY A 45 36.38 44.83 12.70
N GLN A 46 36.73 43.76 13.44
CA GLN A 46 35.95 43.01 14.43
C GLN A 46 34.71 42.18 14.00
N PRO A 47 34.61 40.91 14.45
CA PRO A 47 33.43 40.07 14.23
C PRO A 47 32.33 40.38 15.25
N GLU A 48 31.14 40.71 14.75
CA GLU A 48 29.88 40.77 15.52
C GLU A 48 29.43 39.36 15.95
N PRO A 49 28.81 39.21 17.14
CA PRO A 49 28.50 37.92 17.74
C PRO A 49 27.24 37.27 17.13
N PHE A 50 27.26 35.95 17.00
CA PHE A 50 26.09 35.13 16.66
C PHE A 50 24.92 35.39 17.64
N PRO A 51 23.66 35.45 17.16
CA PRO A 51 22.52 35.63 18.06
C PRO A 51 22.31 34.38 18.92
N SER A 52 22.46 34.56 20.23
CA SER A 52 22.45 33.53 21.27
C SER A 52 21.06 33.27 21.87
N HIS A 53 20.01 33.22 21.04
CA HIS A 53 18.66 32.86 21.52
C HIS A 53 18.01 31.76 20.65
N PRO A 54 17.57 30.63 21.25
CA PRO A 54 16.77 29.64 20.54
C PRO A 54 15.43 30.25 20.11
N PRO A 55 14.81 29.82 18.99
CA PRO A 55 13.52 30.33 18.56
C PRO A 55 12.47 30.14 19.67
N THR A 56 11.61 31.13 19.88
CA THR A 56 10.49 31.05 20.83
C THR A 56 9.58 29.86 20.52
N ALA A 57 9.07 29.17 21.55
CA ALA A 57 8.29 27.93 21.42
C ALA A 57 7.10 28.03 20.44
N SER A 58 6.50 29.21 20.27
CA SER A 58 5.39 29.46 19.34
C SER A 58 5.80 29.37 17.85
N VAL A 59 7.05 29.67 17.52
CA VAL A 59 7.58 29.56 16.14
C VAL A 59 7.70 28.09 15.75
N PHE A 60 8.21 27.24 16.65
CA PHE A 60 8.31 25.79 16.43
C PHE A 60 6.93 25.12 16.31
N GLN A 61 5.95 25.55 17.10
CA GLN A 61 4.58 25.07 17.00
C GLN A 61 3.93 25.47 15.67
N THR A 62 4.11 26.72 15.23
CA THR A 62 3.60 27.22 13.94
C THR A 62 4.13 26.41 12.75
N VAL A 63 5.43 26.12 12.73
CA VAL A 63 6.04 25.28 11.69
C VAL A 63 5.46 23.86 11.73
N SER A 64 5.24 23.30 12.92
CA SER A 64 4.68 21.97 13.08
C SER A 64 3.23 21.88 12.63
N ILE A 65 2.40 22.90 12.90
CA ILE A 65 1.01 22.97 12.42
C ILE A 65 0.97 22.98 10.89
N ASN A 66 1.78 23.83 10.24
CA ASN A 66 1.84 23.89 8.77
C ASN A 66 2.38 22.59 8.14
N LYS A 67 3.31 21.90 8.83
CA LYS A 67 3.82 20.59 8.36
C LYS A 67 2.80 19.46 8.56
N ALA A 68 1.97 19.53 9.60
CA ALA A 68 0.92 18.54 9.85
C ALA A 68 -0.30 18.73 8.94
N ILE A 69 -0.76 19.99 8.78
CA ILE A 69 -1.92 20.38 7.99
C ILE A 69 -1.43 20.97 6.66
N ASN A 70 -1.23 20.09 5.68
CA ASN A 70 -0.75 20.46 4.36
C ASN A 70 -1.59 19.81 3.24
N THR A 71 -1.32 20.15 1.99
CA THR A 71 -2.05 19.67 0.81
C THR A 71 -1.61 18.27 0.34
N GLN A 72 -0.56 17.68 0.92
CA GLN A 72 -0.05 16.38 0.49
C GLN A 72 -0.93 15.25 1.04
N GLU A 73 -1.40 14.38 0.15
CA GLU A 73 -2.24 13.21 0.45
C GLU A 73 -1.41 12.05 1.07
N VAL A 74 -0.81 12.34 2.22
CA VAL A 74 -0.05 11.42 3.06
C VAL A 74 -0.56 11.53 4.49
N ALA A 75 -0.46 10.43 5.26
CA ALA A 75 -0.78 10.44 6.68
C ALA A 75 -0.04 11.57 7.43
N VAL A 76 -0.68 12.13 8.44
CA VAL A 76 -0.08 13.17 9.29
C VAL A 76 1.10 12.56 10.04
N LYS A 77 2.30 13.16 9.92
CA LYS A 77 3.48 12.66 10.62
C LYS A 77 3.32 12.88 12.13
N GLU A 78 3.43 11.80 12.90
CA GLU A 78 3.21 11.81 14.35
C GLU A 78 4.08 12.84 15.09
N LYS A 79 5.35 13.00 14.70
CA LYS A 79 6.23 14.02 15.29
C LYS A 79 5.64 15.43 15.27
N HIS A 80 4.95 15.81 14.19
CA HIS A 80 4.36 17.15 14.06
C HIS A 80 3.04 17.26 14.84
N ALA A 81 2.23 16.20 14.84
CA ALA A 81 1.02 16.13 15.65
C ALA A 81 1.36 16.20 17.16
N ARG A 82 2.39 15.46 17.59
CA ARG A 82 2.92 15.48 18.97
C ARG A 82 3.41 16.85 19.38
N THR A 83 4.15 17.56 18.52
CA THR A 83 4.54 18.95 18.80
C THR A 83 3.33 19.89 18.91
N CYS A 84 2.28 19.69 18.11
CA CYS A 84 1.05 20.48 18.23
C CYS A 84 0.37 20.26 19.60
N ILE A 85 0.26 19.00 20.04
CA ILE A 85 -0.30 18.62 21.35
C ILE A 85 0.53 19.23 22.48
N LEU A 86 1.84 18.99 22.50
CA LEU A 86 2.76 19.53 23.52
C LEU A 86 2.72 21.06 23.56
N GLY A 87 2.63 21.71 22.40
CA GLY A 87 2.49 23.16 22.31
C GLY A 87 1.24 23.68 23.04
N THR A 88 0.11 22.97 22.99
CA THR A 88 -1.09 23.38 23.76
C THR A 88 -0.91 23.25 25.26
N HIS A 89 -0.12 22.28 25.74
CA HIS A 89 0.22 22.16 27.16
C HIS A 89 1.18 23.26 27.61
N HIS A 90 2.16 23.63 26.77
CA HIS A 90 3.05 24.76 27.05
C HIS A 90 2.31 26.10 27.10
N GLU A 91 1.37 26.34 26.18
CA GLU A 91 0.60 27.59 26.10
C GLU A 91 -0.66 27.59 26.99
N LYS A 92 -0.99 26.45 27.61
CA LYS A 92 -2.23 26.22 28.39
C LYS A 92 -3.53 26.51 27.62
N GLY A 93 -3.54 26.24 26.31
CA GLY A 93 -4.67 26.54 25.43
C GLY A 93 -4.38 26.26 23.96
N ALA A 94 -5.31 26.65 23.08
CA ALA A 94 -5.23 26.40 21.63
C ALA A 94 -4.98 27.68 20.80
N GLN A 95 -4.44 28.74 21.40
CA GLN A 95 -4.32 30.07 20.78
C GLN A 95 -3.48 30.03 19.49
N THR A 96 -2.25 29.49 19.54
CA THR A 96 -1.37 29.41 18.37
C THR A 96 -1.96 28.48 17.30
N PHE A 97 -2.60 27.38 17.69
CA PHE A 97 -3.28 26.47 16.76
C PHE A 97 -4.32 27.20 15.91
N TRP A 98 -5.28 27.88 16.55
CA TRP A 98 -6.34 28.60 15.84
C TRP A 98 -5.82 29.82 15.07
N SER A 99 -4.80 30.51 15.57
CA SER A 99 -4.15 31.63 14.86
C SER A 99 -3.58 31.21 13.50
N VAL A 100 -2.99 30.02 13.43
CA VAL A 100 -2.42 29.45 12.20
C VAL A 100 -3.51 28.86 11.31
N VAL A 101 -4.40 28.04 11.88
CA VAL A 101 -5.46 27.34 11.14
C VAL A 101 -6.40 28.30 10.43
N ASN A 102 -6.75 29.43 11.04
CA ASN A 102 -7.63 30.43 10.43
C ASN A 102 -7.02 31.12 9.19
N ARG A 103 -5.71 30.94 8.95
CA ARG A 103 -5.01 31.44 7.75
C ARG A 103 -4.90 30.37 6.66
N LEU A 104 -5.27 29.12 6.94
CA LEU A 104 -5.23 28.04 5.99
C LEU A 104 -6.50 28.01 5.12
N PRO A 105 -6.39 27.71 3.82
CA PRO A 105 -7.54 27.67 2.90
C PRO A 105 -8.34 26.37 3.06
N LEU A 106 -8.90 26.13 4.25
CA LEU A 106 -9.64 24.91 4.60
C LEU A 106 -10.87 24.66 3.73
N SER A 107 -11.50 25.72 3.22
CA SER A 107 -12.66 25.63 2.31
C SER A 107 -12.26 25.33 0.86
N GLY A 108 -11.00 25.58 0.48
CA GLY A 108 -10.52 25.42 -0.89
C GLY A 108 -9.84 24.08 -1.16
N ASN A 109 -9.47 23.32 -0.13
CA ASN A 109 -8.75 22.06 -0.28
C ASN A 109 -9.26 21.00 0.71
N ALA A 110 -9.90 19.96 0.18
CA ALA A 110 -10.52 18.90 0.97
C ALA A 110 -9.50 18.05 1.76
N VAL A 111 -8.30 17.78 1.20
CA VAL A 111 -7.23 17.04 1.91
C VAL A 111 -6.70 17.87 3.09
N LEU A 112 -6.55 19.18 2.89
CA LEU A 112 -6.11 20.10 3.95
C LEU A 112 -7.16 20.15 5.08
N CYS A 113 -8.46 20.25 4.73
CA CYS A 113 -9.56 20.16 5.68
C CYS A 113 -9.58 18.82 6.44
N TRP A 114 -9.35 17.71 5.74
CA TRP A 114 -9.30 16.38 6.33
C TRP A 114 -8.17 16.24 7.37
N LYS A 115 -6.97 16.72 7.03
CA LYS A 115 -5.81 16.73 7.95
C LYS A 115 -6.02 17.69 9.11
N PHE A 116 -6.68 18.83 8.88
CA PHE A 116 -7.12 19.72 9.96
C PHE A 116 -8.05 18.98 10.93
N CYS A 117 -9.10 18.31 10.43
CA CYS A 117 -10.03 17.55 11.27
C CYS A 117 -9.28 16.50 12.10
N HIS A 118 -8.31 15.80 11.49
CA HIS A 118 -7.50 14.81 12.19
C HIS A 118 -6.64 15.40 13.32
N VAL A 119 -5.87 16.45 13.01
CA VAL A 119 -4.99 17.10 14.00
C VAL A 119 -5.84 17.74 15.10
N PHE A 120 -6.97 18.34 14.74
CA PHE A 120 -7.89 18.93 15.70
C PHE A 120 -8.53 17.86 16.60
N HIS A 121 -8.91 16.69 16.06
CA HIS A 121 -9.38 15.57 16.87
C HIS A 121 -8.34 15.13 17.91
N LYS A 122 -7.08 14.97 17.49
CA LYS A 122 -5.96 14.66 18.40
C LYS A 122 -5.80 15.71 19.50
N LEU A 123 -5.93 17.00 19.16
CA LEU A 123 -5.86 18.10 20.13
C LEU A 123 -7.03 18.09 21.12
N LEU A 124 -8.25 17.77 20.65
CA LEU A 124 -9.41 17.61 21.53
C LEU A 124 -9.26 16.41 22.48
N ARG A 125 -8.53 15.37 22.06
CA ARG A 125 -8.30 14.15 22.85
C ARG A 125 -7.18 14.33 23.87
N ASP A 126 -5.99 14.73 23.41
CA ASP A 126 -4.74 14.66 24.19
C ASP A 126 -4.12 16.06 24.49
N GLY A 127 -4.72 17.13 23.97
CA GLY A 127 -4.29 18.51 24.23
C GLY A 127 -4.61 19.00 25.65
N HIS A 128 -4.18 20.22 25.97
CA HIS A 128 -4.50 20.84 27.25
C HIS A 128 -6.03 20.95 27.45
N SER A 129 -6.52 20.84 28.70
CA SER A 129 -7.97 20.85 28.99
C SER A 129 -8.71 22.10 28.49
N ASN A 130 -8.01 23.25 28.41
CA ASN A 130 -8.57 24.49 27.83
C ASN A 130 -8.77 24.43 26.31
N VAL A 131 -8.18 23.49 25.59
CA VAL A 131 -8.36 23.36 24.13
C VAL A 131 -9.85 23.19 23.80
N LEU A 132 -10.59 22.38 24.57
CA LEU A 132 -12.03 22.22 24.41
C LEU A 132 -12.76 23.57 24.58
N LYS A 133 -12.45 24.31 25.66
CA LYS A 133 -13.07 25.60 25.98
C LYS A 133 -12.75 26.68 24.93
N ASP A 134 -11.49 26.81 24.55
CA ASP A 134 -10.99 27.78 23.56
C ASP A 134 -11.57 27.54 22.17
N SER A 135 -11.95 26.30 21.88
CA SER A 135 -12.44 25.91 20.56
C SER A 135 -13.94 26.14 20.38
N VAL A 136 -14.73 26.25 21.45
CA VAL A 136 -16.20 26.42 21.38
C VAL A 136 -16.59 27.63 20.52
N ARG A 137 -15.81 28.71 20.52
CA ARG A 137 -16.04 29.91 19.70
C ARG A 137 -16.04 29.65 18.19
N TYR A 138 -15.34 28.61 17.72
CA TYR A 138 -15.27 28.24 16.30
C TYR A 138 -16.36 27.26 15.86
N LYS A 139 -17.25 26.84 16.76
CA LYS A 139 -18.31 25.86 16.50
C LYS A 139 -19.18 26.21 15.29
N ASN A 140 -19.55 27.48 15.13
CA ASN A 140 -20.39 27.94 14.01
C ASN A 140 -19.64 27.85 12.68
N GLU A 141 -18.37 28.24 12.65
CA GLU A 141 -17.52 28.14 11.46
C GLU A 141 -17.34 26.68 11.01
N LEU A 142 -17.13 25.75 11.96
CA LEU A 142 -17.09 24.30 11.67
C LEU A 142 -18.42 23.78 11.12
N SER A 143 -19.55 24.31 11.61
CA SER A 143 -20.88 23.95 11.12
C SER A 143 -21.11 24.41 9.68
N ASP A 144 -20.73 25.65 9.37
CA ASP A 144 -20.83 26.18 8.00
C ASP A 144 -19.91 25.43 7.03
N MET A 145 -18.69 25.10 7.48
CA MET A 145 -17.75 24.30 6.70
C MET A 145 -18.28 22.87 6.47
N SER A 146 -18.89 22.24 7.48
CA SER A 146 -19.54 20.92 7.35
C SER A 146 -20.66 20.94 6.32
N ARG A 147 -21.53 21.97 6.34
CA ARG A 147 -22.63 22.14 5.38
C ARG A 147 -22.11 22.36 3.95
N MET A 148 -21.08 23.18 3.78
CA MET A 148 -20.44 23.43 2.49
C MET A 148 -19.90 22.14 1.87
N TRP A 149 -19.09 21.39 2.63
CA TRP A 149 -18.54 20.12 2.17
C TRP A 149 -19.61 19.05 1.93
N GLY A 150 -20.74 19.12 2.62
CA GLY A 150 -21.86 18.20 2.46
C GLY A 150 -22.56 18.27 1.10
N HIS A 151 -22.31 19.31 0.30
CA HIS A 151 -22.80 19.39 -1.08
C HIS A 151 -21.96 18.55 -2.07
N LEU A 152 -20.78 18.10 -1.67
CA LEU A 152 -19.92 17.25 -2.48
C LEU A 152 -20.13 15.79 -2.07
N SER A 153 -20.77 15.01 -2.95
CA SER A 153 -21.17 13.63 -2.69
C SER A 153 -20.03 12.61 -2.80
N GLU A 154 -18.83 13.02 -3.22
CA GLU A 154 -17.71 12.11 -3.49
C GLU A 154 -16.37 12.63 -2.95
N GLY A 155 -15.45 11.70 -2.69
CA GLY A 155 -14.09 11.98 -2.24
C GLY A 155 -13.99 12.56 -0.82
N TYR A 156 -12.94 13.34 -0.56
CA TYR A 156 -12.71 13.95 0.75
C TYR A 156 -13.79 14.94 1.19
N GLY A 157 -14.61 15.48 0.27
CA GLY A 157 -15.68 16.42 0.63
C GLY A 157 -16.69 15.80 1.58
N GLN A 158 -17.25 14.65 1.20
CA GLN A 158 -18.18 13.89 2.06
C GLN A 158 -17.53 13.50 3.39
N LEU A 159 -16.27 13.04 3.36
CA LEU A 159 -15.52 12.67 4.56
C LEU A 159 -15.33 13.84 5.52
N CYS A 160 -14.94 15.01 5.02
CA CYS A 160 -14.78 16.24 5.80
C CYS A 160 -16.10 16.71 6.40
N SER A 161 -17.20 16.63 5.65
CA SER A 161 -18.53 17.02 6.15
C SER A 161 -18.92 16.23 7.40
N ILE A 162 -18.75 14.90 7.35
CA ILE A 162 -19.07 13.99 8.44
C ILE A 162 -18.09 14.15 9.61
N TYR A 163 -16.79 14.33 9.33
CA TYR A 163 -15.81 14.51 10.38
C TYR A 163 -16.02 15.84 11.14
N LEU A 164 -16.31 16.94 10.44
CA LEU A 164 -16.65 18.21 11.09
C LEU A 164 -17.91 18.09 11.96
N LYS A 165 -18.90 17.29 11.54
CA LYS A 165 -20.08 16.98 12.36
C LYS A 165 -19.70 16.19 13.63
N LEU A 166 -18.79 15.22 13.53
CA LEU A 166 -18.26 14.48 14.66
C LEU A 166 -17.55 15.42 15.66
N LEU A 167 -16.62 16.25 15.20
CA LEU A 167 -15.86 17.16 16.06
C LEU A 167 -16.77 18.14 16.80
N ARG A 168 -17.81 18.64 16.13
CA ARG A 168 -18.84 19.46 16.78
C ARG A 168 -19.58 18.69 17.86
N THR A 169 -19.97 17.44 17.59
CA THR A 169 -20.67 16.57 18.56
C THR A 169 -19.79 16.31 19.79
N LYS A 170 -18.50 15.99 19.59
CA LYS A 170 -17.50 15.85 20.67
C LYS A 170 -17.41 17.12 21.52
N MET A 171 -17.29 18.29 20.90
CA MET A 171 -17.23 19.56 21.63
C MET A 171 -18.52 19.86 22.40
N GLU A 172 -19.69 19.58 21.82
CA GLU A 172 -20.99 19.74 22.48
C GLU A 172 -21.12 18.80 23.69
N PHE A 173 -20.72 17.53 23.54
CA PHE A 173 -20.70 16.54 24.61
C PHE A 173 -19.87 17.03 25.79
N HIS A 174 -18.63 17.47 25.57
CA HIS A 174 -17.75 17.95 26.65
C HIS A 174 -18.18 19.32 27.22
N THR A 175 -18.90 20.14 26.44
CA THR A 175 -19.48 21.39 26.95
C THR A 175 -20.60 21.11 27.95
N LYS A 176 -21.44 20.12 27.66
CA LYS A 176 -22.51 19.66 28.57
C LYS A 176 -21.98 18.85 29.74
N ASN A 177 -20.94 18.06 29.51
CA ASN A 177 -20.37 17.12 30.47
C ASN A 177 -18.89 17.45 30.79
N PRO A 178 -18.61 18.57 31.50
CA PRO A 178 -17.26 19.07 31.71
C PRO A 178 -16.39 18.18 32.61
N ARG A 179 -16.98 17.21 33.31
CA ARG A 179 -16.26 16.21 34.12
C ARG A 179 -15.54 15.16 33.25
N PHE A 180 -15.96 15.00 31.98
CA PHE A 180 -15.32 14.05 31.06
C PHE A 180 -14.05 14.65 30.46
N PRO A 181 -12.88 14.00 30.62
CA PRO A 181 -11.66 14.43 29.95
C PRO A 181 -11.75 14.15 28.44
N GLY A 182 -10.98 14.90 27.63
CA GLY A 182 -11.03 14.80 26.17
C GLY A 182 -10.71 13.42 25.59
N ASN A 183 -9.90 12.64 26.29
CA ASN A 183 -9.54 11.25 25.96
C ASN A 183 -10.54 10.20 26.49
N LEU A 184 -11.60 10.65 27.17
CA LEU A 184 -12.65 9.84 27.77
C LEU A 184 -12.16 8.85 28.84
N GLN A 185 -10.93 8.95 29.34
CA GLN A 185 -10.43 8.03 30.37
C GLN A 185 -10.92 8.45 31.76
N MET A 186 -11.81 7.66 32.34
CA MET A 186 -12.27 7.81 33.72
C MET A 186 -12.54 6.47 34.40
N SER A 187 -12.40 6.45 35.73
CA SER A 187 -12.75 5.30 36.57
C SER A 187 -14.27 5.15 36.72
N ASP A 188 -14.73 3.95 37.08
CA ASP A 188 -16.16 3.67 37.29
C ASP A 188 -16.79 4.58 38.34
N ARG A 189 -16.02 4.88 39.41
CA ARG A 189 -16.45 5.84 40.43
C ARG A 189 -16.68 7.24 39.86
N GLN A 190 -15.79 7.71 38.98
CA GLN A 190 -15.93 9.04 38.35
C GLN A 190 -17.10 9.07 37.37
N LEU A 191 -17.35 7.97 36.65
CA LEU A 191 -18.53 7.83 35.79
C LEU A 191 -19.83 7.91 36.60
N ASP A 192 -19.88 7.25 37.75
CA ASP A 192 -21.01 7.30 38.67
C ASP A 192 -21.22 8.71 39.24
N GLU A 193 -20.13 9.37 39.66
CA GLU A 193 -20.15 10.75 40.14
C GLU A 193 -20.61 11.74 39.04
N ALA A 194 -20.34 11.44 37.77
CA ALA A 194 -20.73 12.29 36.64
C ALA A 194 -22.24 12.29 36.37
N GLY A 195 -22.94 11.19 36.67
CA GLY A 195 -24.41 11.17 36.63
C GLY A 195 -25.07 11.67 37.93
N GLU A 196 -24.28 12.14 38.90
CA GLU A 196 -24.75 12.77 40.15
C GLU A 196 -25.74 11.91 40.95
N ASN A 197 -25.70 10.59 40.78
CA ASN A 197 -26.67 9.64 41.32
C ASN A 197 -28.15 9.93 40.96
N ASP A 198 -28.40 10.72 39.91
CA ASP A 198 -29.75 11.00 39.40
C ASP A 198 -30.02 10.17 38.14
N VAL A 199 -31.13 9.44 38.16
CA VAL A 199 -31.59 8.59 37.05
C VAL A 199 -31.80 9.39 35.77
N ASN A 200 -32.29 10.63 35.87
CA ASN A 200 -32.50 11.50 34.70
C ASN A 200 -31.16 11.89 34.07
N ASN A 201 -30.15 12.16 34.89
CA ASN A 201 -28.80 12.49 34.43
C ASN A 201 -28.15 11.26 33.77
N PHE A 202 -28.27 10.06 34.35
CA PHE A 202 -27.79 8.84 33.69
C PHE A 202 -28.51 8.58 32.37
N PHE A 203 -29.82 8.82 32.31
CA PHE A 203 -30.61 8.64 31.09
C PHE A 203 -30.14 9.59 29.99
N GLN A 204 -30.04 10.89 30.31
CA GLN A 204 -29.57 11.90 29.37
C GLN A 204 -28.12 11.64 28.94
N LEU A 205 -27.23 11.30 29.87
CA LEU A 205 -25.84 10.96 29.59
C LEU A 205 -25.74 9.76 28.63
N THR A 206 -26.58 8.73 28.82
CA THR A 206 -26.62 7.55 27.94
C THR A 206 -27.05 7.93 26.52
N VAL A 207 -28.07 8.79 26.37
CA VAL A 207 -28.50 9.29 25.06
C VAL A 207 -27.38 10.08 24.37
N GLU A 208 -26.69 10.95 25.11
CA GLU A 208 -25.58 11.75 24.57
C GLU A 208 -24.38 10.88 24.17
N MET A 209 -24.10 9.81 24.93
CA MET A 209 -23.09 8.80 24.56
C MET A 209 -23.47 8.05 23.29
N PHE A 210 -24.74 7.70 23.11
CA PHE A 210 -25.21 7.08 21.87
C PHE A 210 -25.08 8.00 20.67
N ASP A 211 -25.43 9.28 20.80
CA ASP A 211 -25.32 10.25 19.71
C ASP A 211 -23.85 10.49 19.31
N TYR A 212 -22.95 10.47 20.30
CA TYR A 212 -21.52 10.57 20.06
C TYR A 212 -20.98 9.30 19.36
N LEU A 213 -21.28 8.11 19.90
CA LEU A 213 -20.86 6.83 19.31
C LEU A 213 -21.41 6.66 17.89
N GLU A 214 -22.63 7.10 17.62
CA GLU A 214 -23.22 7.08 16.29
C GLU A 214 -22.45 7.95 15.28
N CYS A 215 -22.02 9.15 15.68
CA CYS A 215 -21.19 10.00 14.83
C CYS A 215 -19.82 9.35 14.53
N GLU A 216 -19.20 8.70 15.51
CA GLU A 216 -17.93 7.97 15.34
C GLU A 216 -18.08 6.81 14.34
N LEU A 217 -19.13 5.99 14.53
CA LEU A 217 -19.45 4.86 13.65
C LEU A 217 -19.78 5.31 12.22
N ASN A 218 -20.50 6.42 12.05
CA ASN A 218 -20.81 6.98 10.73
C ASN A 218 -19.56 7.48 9.99
N LEU A 219 -18.61 8.10 10.70
CA LEU A 219 -17.33 8.49 10.11
C LEU A 219 -16.55 7.25 9.63
N PHE A 220 -16.47 6.22 10.46
CA PHE A 220 -15.84 4.95 10.09
C PHE A 220 -16.46 4.35 8.83
N GLN A 221 -17.79 4.20 8.80
CA GLN A 221 -18.49 3.60 7.66
C GLN A 221 -18.26 4.38 6.36
N THR A 222 -18.24 5.71 6.43
CA THR A 222 -18.02 6.55 5.25
C THR A 222 -16.57 6.46 4.76
N VAL A 223 -15.59 6.46 5.68
CA VAL A 223 -14.17 6.27 5.31
C VAL A 223 -13.97 4.91 4.65
N PHE A 224 -14.52 3.84 5.21
CA PHE A 224 -14.43 2.51 4.61
C PHE A 224 -15.16 2.42 3.28
N SER A 225 -16.35 3.02 3.14
CA SER A 225 -17.07 3.03 1.85
C SER A 225 -16.33 3.83 0.77
N SER A 226 -15.44 4.74 1.16
CA SER A 226 -14.59 5.51 0.23
C SER A 226 -13.29 4.81 -0.20
N LEU A 227 -13.01 3.63 0.34
CA LEU A 227 -11.81 2.84 0.06
C LEU A 227 -12.19 1.57 -0.70
N ASP A 228 -11.34 1.15 -1.63
CA ASP A 228 -11.42 -0.20 -2.20
C ASP A 228 -10.81 -1.19 -1.18
N MET A 229 -11.54 -2.26 -0.83
CA MET A 229 -11.27 -3.13 0.33
C MET A 229 -10.09 -4.09 0.14
N SER A 230 -9.24 -3.86 -0.86
CA SER A 230 -8.02 -4.64 -1.08
C SER A 230 -6.93 -4.31 -0.05
N ARG A 231 -6.21 -5.34 0.44
CA ARG A 231 -5.14 -5.17 1.44
C ARG A 231 -4.04 -4.18 0.99
N SER A 232 -3.82 -4.04 -0.32
CA SER A 232 -2.86 -3.11 -0.92
C SER A 232 -3.19 -1.63 -0.66
N VAL A 233 -4.46 -1.24 -0.58
CA VAL A 233 -4.88 0.15 -0.35
C VAL A 233 -4.43 0.66 1.02
N SER A 234 -4.42 -0.21 2.04
CA SER A 234 -3.91 0.12 3.39
C SER A 234 -2.40 0.43 3.44
N VAL A 235 -1.67 0.13 2.37
CA VAL A 235 -0.22 0.38 2.22
C VAL A 235 0.06 1.62 1.37
N THR A 236 -0.94 2.16 0.66
CA THR A 236 -0.78 3.38 -0.14
C THR A 236 -0.78 4.65 0.72
N ALA A 237 -0.01 5.66 0.33
CA ALA A 237 0.02 6.96 1.02
C ALA A 237 -1.37 7.61 1.16
N ALA A 238 -2.17 7.54 0.09
CA ALA A 238 -3.54 8.06 0.05
C ALA A 238 -4.49 7.27 0.97
N GLY A 239 -4.42 5.93 0.94
CA GLY A 239 -5.19 5.08 1.85
C GLY A 239 -4.83 5.32 3.31
N GLN A 240 -3.55 5.43 3.64
CA GLN A 240 -3.09 5.77 5.00
C GLN A 240 -3.55 7.16 5.44
N CYS A 241 -3.58 8.15 4.53
CA CYS A 241 -4.12 9.48 4.82
C CYS A 241 -5.60 9.43 5.25
N ARG A 242 -6.41 8.56 4.61
CA ARG A 242 -7.82 8.34 4.97
C ARG A 242 -8.01 7.49 6.22
N LEU A 243 -7.14 6.50 6.45
CA LEU A 243 -7.23 5.58 7.60
C LEU A 243 -6.71 6.17 8.91
N ALA A 244 -5.69 7.05 8.88
CA ALA A 244 -5.06 7.60 10.08
C ALA A 244 -6.03 8.19 11.12
N PRO A 245 -7.07 8.95 10.72
CA PRO A 245 -8.02 9.50 11.68
C PRO A 245 -8.85 8.46 12.42
N LEU A 246 -9.06 7.28 11.84
CA LEU A 246 -9.84 6.21 12.47
C LEU A 246 -9.17 5.63 13.72
N ILE A 247 -7.88 5.87 13.95
CA ILE A 247 -7.24 5.54 15.22
C ILE A 247 -7.93 6.28 16.37
N GLN A 248 -8.26 7.56 16.19
CA GLN A 248 -8.97 8.34 17.21
C GLN A 248 -10.40 7.84 17.40
N VAL A 249 -11.07 7.51 16.30
CA VAL A 249 -12.41 6.91 16.29
C VAL A 249 -12.44 5.61 17.08
N ILE A 250 -11.49 4.70 16.85
CA ILE A 250 -11.40 3.40 17.54
C ILE A 250 -11.17 3.61 19.04
N LEU A 251 -10.28 4.54 19.43
CA LEU A 251 -10.02 4.86 20.83
C LEU A 251 -11.25 5.44 21.54
N ASP A 252 -11.97 6.37 20.91
CA ASP A 252 -13.20 6.96 21.46
C ASP A 252 -14.31 5.91 21.55
N CYS A 253 -14.53 5.13 20.48
CA CYS A 253 -15.53 4.06 20.44
C CYS A 253 -15.35 3.02 21.57
N SER A 254 -14.11 2.68 21.91
CA SER A 254 -13.82 1.72 22.99
C SER A 254 -14.37 2.18 24.34
N HIS A 255 -14.12 3.44 24.70
CA HIS A 255 -14.57 4.02 25.96
C HIS A 255 -16.09 4.27 25.93
N LEU A 256 -16.62 4.81 24.83
CA LEU A 256 -18.05 5.05 24.68
C LEU A 256 -18.86 3.75 24.79
N TYR A 257 -18.37 2.65 24.22
CA TYR A 257 -19.00 1.34 24.39
C TYR A 257 -18.98 0.85 25.83
N ASP A 258 -17.83 0.92 26.51
CA ASP A 258 -17.73 0.49 27.90
C ASP A 258 -18.70 1.28 28.81
N TYR A 259 -18.75 2.60 28.63
CA TYR A 259 -19.64 3.45 29.41
C TYR A 259 -21.11 3.25 29.06
N THR A 260 -21.47 3.06 27.79
CA THR A 260 -22.87 2.77 27.42
C THR A 260 -23.34 1.45 28.02
N VAL A 261 -22.51 0.41 28.08
CA VAL A 261 -22.84 -0.85 28.78
C VAL A 261 -23.08 -0.61 30.27
N LYS A 262 -22.13 0.03 30.96
CA LYS A 262 -22.22 0.31 32.41
C LYS A 262 -23.44 1.16 32.76
N LEU A 263 -23.69 2.22 31.99
CA LEU A 263 -24.84 3.11 32.17
C LEU A 263 -26.16 2.39 31.89
N LEU A 264 -26.24 1.53 30.88
CA LEU A 264 -27.42 0.73 30.59
C LEU A 264 -27.78 -0.23 31.73
N PHE A 265 -26.80 -0.93 32.30
CA PHE A 265 -27.02 -1.76 33.49
C PHE A 265 -27.49 -0.93 34.69
N LYS A 266 -26.94 0.27 34.87
CA LYS A 266 -27.35 1.20 35.93
C LYS A 266 -28.76 1.76 35.72
N LEU A 267 -29.16 2.02 34.47
CA LEU A 267 -30.53 2.41 34.17
C LEU A 267 -31.49 1.24 34.40
N HIS A 268 -31.07 0.01 34.09
CA HIS A 268 -31.86 -1.19 34.32
C HIS A 268 -32.06 -1.54 35.80
N SER A 269 -31.18 -1.10 36.70
CA SER A 269 -31.39 -1.24 38.13
C SER A 269 -32.37 -0.20 38.72
N CYS A 270 -32.61 0.90 37.99
CA CYS A 270 -33.41 2.03 38.46
C CYS A 270 -34.74 2.23 37.71
N LEU A 271 -34.90 1.67 36.50
CA LEU A 271 -36.06 1.87 35.63
C LEU A 271 -36.65 0.55 35.11
N PRO A 272 -37.96 0.49 34.84
CA PRO A 272 -38.60 -0.68 34.24
C PRO A 272 -38.02 -1.04 32.88
N ALA A 273 -38.02 -2.33 32.56
CA ALA A 273 -37.47 -2.85 31.32
C ALA A 273 -38.16 -2.25 30.07
N ASP A 274 -39.46 -1.97 30.13
CA ASP A 274 -40.23 -1.43 29.01
C ASP A 274 -39.83 0.01 28.66
N THR A 275 -39.46 0.82 29.66
CA THR A 275 -39.00 2.20 29.47
C THR A 275 -37.69 2.27 28.70
N LEU A 276 -36.84 1.25 28.83
CA LEU A 276 -35.50 1.20 28.22
C LEU A 276 -35.45 0.41 26.91
N GLN A 277 -36.60 0.00 26.35
CA GLN A 277 -36.64 -0.74 25.09
C GLN A 277 -35.89 0.00 23.96
N GLY A 278 -36.16 1.29 23.78
CA GLY A 278 -35.48 2.10 22.77
C GLY A 278 -33.96 2.22 22.99
N HIS A 279 -33.49 2.18 24.24
CA HIS A 279 -32.04 2.21 24.53
C HIS A 279 -31.39 0.88 24.17
N ARG A 280 -32.05 -0.25 24.46
CA ARG A 280 -31.57 -1.58 24.04
C ARG A 280 -31.52 -1.70 22.52
N ASP A 281 -32.55 -1.21 21.82
CA ASP A 281 -32.62 -1.26 20.35
C ASP A 281 -31.49 -0.43 19.71
N ARG A 282 -31.28 0.81 20.18
CA ARG A 282 -30.14 1.65 19.74
C ARG A 282 -28.79 0.98 20.05
N PHE A 283 -28.63 0.44 21.26
CA PHE A 283 -27.40 -0.25 21.64
C PHE A 283 -27.14 -1.47 20.75
N LEU A 284 -28.14 -2.29 20.47
CA LEU A 284 -28.03 -3.46 19.59
C LEU A 284 -27.57 -3.08 18.18
N GLU A 285 -28.12 -2.00 17.64
CA GLU A 285 -27.69 -1.49 16.33
C GLU A 285 -26.24 -1.00 16.36
N GLN A 286 -25.88 -0.18 17.35
CA GLN A 286 -24.52 0.35 17.50
C GLN A 286 -23.50 -0.75 17.81
N PHE A 287 -23.86 -1.76 18.60
CA PHE A 287 -23.02 -2.91 18.89
C PHE A 287 -22.66 -3.69 17.62
N ARG A 288 -23.62 -3.93 16.72
CA ARG A 288 -23.35 -4.61 15.44
C ARG A 288 -22.39 -3.80 14.57
N LYS A 289 -22.62 -2.48 14.47
CA LYS A 289 -21.75 -1.56 13.72
C LYS A 289 -20.34 -1.49 14.32
N LEU A 290 -20.23 -1.46 15.65
CA LEU A 290 -18.95 -1.41 16.36
C LEU A 290 -18.17 -2.73 16.25
N LYS A 291 -18.87 -3.88 16.34
CA LYS A 291 -18.27 -5.20 16.12
C LYS A 291 -17.68 -5.31 14.71
N ASP A 292 -18.41 -4.86 13.69
CA ASP A 292 -17.91 -4.76 12.32
C ASP A 292 -16.70 -3.80 12.22
N LEU A 293 -16.75 -2.66 12.92
CA LEU A 293 -15.65 -1.69 12.98
C LEU A 293 -14.35 -2.31 13.53
N PHE A 294 -14.41 -2.93 14.71
CA PHE A 294 -13.23 -3.56 15.32
C PHE A 294 -12.73 -4.75 14.50
N TYR A 295 -13.64 -5.58 13.98
CA TYR A 295 -13.28 -6.72 13.14
C TYR A 295 -12.57 -6.27 11.86
N ARG A 296 -13.17 -5.37 11.06
CA ARG A 296 -12.56 -4.89 9.81
C ARG A 296 -11.25 -4.16 10.06
N SER A 297 -11.20 -3.30 11.08
CA SER A 297 -9.99 -2.55 11.43
C SER A 297 -8.87 -3.47 11.90
N SER A 298 -9.17 -4.50 12.72
CA SER A 298 -8.17 -5.47 13.19
C SER A 298 -7.53 -6.27 12.05
N ASN A 299 -8.20 -6.40 10.91
CA ASN A 299 -7.72 -7.13 9.74
C ASN A 299 -6.84 -6.28 8.79
N LEU A 300 -6.82 -4.96 8.92
CA LEU A 300 -6.01 -4.07 8.08
C LEU A 300 -4.57 -3.92 8.61
N GLN A 301 -3.60 -4.03 7.69
CA GLN A 301 -2.17 -3.95 8.01
C GLN A 301 -1.76 -2.62 8.64
N TYR A 302 -2.41 -1.52 8.21
CA TYR A 302 -2.14 -0.19 8.75
C TYR A 302 -2.38 -0.12 10.26
N PHE A 303 -3.51 -0.64 10.75
CA PHE A 303 -3.82 -0.63 12.18
C PHE A 303 -3.03 -1.67 12.98
N LYS A 304 -2.82 -2.88 12.44
CA LYS A 304 -2.02 -3.93 13.11
C LYS A 304 -0.62 -3.47 13.56
N ARG A 305 -0.02 -2.53 12.84
CA ARG A 305 1.29 -1.95 13.16
C ARG A 305 1.25 -0.83 14.19
N LEU A 306 0.10 -0.18 14.38
CA LEU A 306 -0.03 1.08 15.13
C LEU A 306 -0.85 0.96 16.41
N ILE A 307 -1.86 0.09 16.45
CA ILE A 307 -2.75 -0.13 17.60
C ILE A 307 -3.18 -1.59 17.70
N GLN A 308 -3.34 -2.09 18.91
CA GLN A 308 -3.99 -3.36 19.17
C GLN A 308 -5.48 -3.14 19.42
N ILE A 309 -6.31 -3.71 18.53
CA ILE A 309 -7.76 -3.56 18.57
C ILE A 309 -8.36 -4.82 19.23
N PRO A 310 -9.09 -4.69 20.35
CA PRO A 310 -9.72 -5.82 21.02
C PRO A 310 -10.87 -6.39 20.18
N GLN A 311 -11.13 -7.70 20.31
CA GLN A 311 -12.32 -8.34 19.74
C GLN A 311 -13.50 -8.17 20.70
N LEU A 312 -14.67 -7.80 20.17
CA LEU A 312 -15.90 -7.76 20.96
C LEU A 312 -16.52 -9.16 21.08
N PRO A 313 -17.26 -9.45 22.17
CA PRO A 313 -17.97 -10.72 22.34
C PRO A 313 -18.91 -11.04 21.16
N GLU A 314 -19.21 -12.33 20.96
CA GLU A 314 -20.10 -12.72 19.86
C GLU A 314 -21.51 -12.14 20.02
N ASN A 315 -22.03 -12.17 21.25
CA ASN A 315 -23.36 -11.72 21.62
C ASN A 315 -23.29 -10.46 22.49
N PRO A 316 -24.24 -9.51 22.33
CA PRO A 316 -24.30 -8.32 23.19
C PRO A 316 -24.65 -8.70 24.64
N PRO A 317 -24.23 -7.89 25.64
CA PRO A 317 -24.59 -8.09 27.04
C PRO A 317 -26.11 -8.17 27.25
N ASN A 318 -26.54 -9.10 28.09
CA ASN A 318 -27.96 -9.21 28.45
C ASN A 318 -28.29 -8.29 29.64
N PHE A 319 -28.79 -7.09 29.34
CA PHE A 319 -29.12 -6.08 30.35
C PHE A 319 -30.24 -6.46 31.32
N LEU A 320 -31.03 -7.49 31.02
CA LEU A 320 -32.08 -7.98 31.91
C LEU A 320 -31.53 -8.92 33.00
N ARG A 321 -30.27 -9.36 32.87
CA ARG A 321 -29.60 -10.24 33.82
C ARG A 321 -28.46 -9.46 34.49
N ALA A 322 -28.65 -9.04 35.74
CA ALA A 322 -27.65 -8.25 36.46
C ALA A 322 -26.26 -8.92 36.54
N SER A 323 -26.19 -10.26 36.59
CA SER A 323 -24.92 -11.00 36.57
C SER A 323 -24.18 -10.95 35.23
N ALA A 324 -24.81 -10.48 34.14
CA ALA A 324 -24.12 -10.28 32.86
C ALA A 324 -23.18 -9.06 32.89
N LEU A 325 -23.32 -8.16 33.88
CA LEU A 325 -22.36 -7.07 34.07
C LEU A 325 -21.00 -7.59 34.56
N SER A 326 -20.97 -8.65 35.39
CA SER A 326 -19.71 -9.28 35.83
C SER A 326 -19.01 -10.07 34.71
N GLU A 327 -19.72 -10.40 33.63
CA GLU A 327 -19.16 -11.04 32.43
C GLU A 327 -18.61 -10.02 31.42
N HIS A 328 -18.89 -8.72 31.60
CA HIS A 328 -18.46 -7.66 30.69
C HIS A 328 -16.99 -7.29 30.93
N ILE A 329 -16.18 -7.41 29.88
CA ILE A 329 -14.77 -7.03 29.87
C ILE A 329 -14.63 -5.73 29.08
N SER A 330 -14.06 -4.70 29.72
CA SER A 330 -13.82 -3.40 29.06
C SER A 330 -12.85 -3.59 27.88
N PRO A 331 -13.23 -3.22 26.65
CA PRO A 331 -12.31 -3.30 25.53
C PRO A 331 -11.23 -2.23 25.70
N VAL A 332 -9.99 -2.67 25.89
CA VAL A 332 -8.83 -1.77 25.99
C VAL A 332 -8.09 -1.77 24.66
N VAL A 333 -8.11 -0.64 23.96
CA VAL A 333 -7.29 -0.41 22.76
C VAL A 333 -5.90 0.05 23.23
N VAL A 334 -4.89 -0.76 22.95
CA VAL A 334 -3.50 -0.45 23.35
C VAL A 334 -2.79 0.22 22.19
N ILE A 335 -2.26 1.42 22.41
CA ILE A 335 -1.27 2.03 21.51
C ILE A 335 0.10 1.55 21.99
N PRO A 336 0.84 0.73 21.22
CA PRO A 336 2.20 0.37 21.58
C PRO A 336 3.04 1.64 21.79
N ALA A 337 3.76 1.72 22.91
CA ALA A 337 4.66 2.86 23.15
C ALA A 337 5.67 2.97 21.99
N GLU A 338 5.88 4.17 21.46
CA GLU A 338 6.79 4.44 20.34
C GLU A 338 8.19 3.85 20.65
N ALA A 339 8.52 2.72 20.01
CA ALA A 339 9.87 2.20 19.96
C ALA A 339 10.70 3.14 19.06
N SER A 340 11.63 3.86 19.67
CA SER A 340 12.78 4.41 18.98
C SER A 340 13.59 3.26 18.39
N SER A 341 13.57 3.14 17.06
CA SER A 341 14.39 2.24 16.22
C SER A 341 14.19 0.72 16.42
N PRO A 342 14.43 -0.10 15.38
CA PRO A 342 14.07 -1.51 15.35
C PRO A 342 15.19 -2.36 15.96
N ASP A 343 15.00 -2.80 17.19
CA ASP A 343 15.52 -4.08 17.67
C ASP A 343 14.76 -4.50 18.93
N SER A 344 14.38 -5.78 18.97
CA SER A 344 13.77 -6.55 20.09
C SER A 344 12.26 -6.75 20.04
N GLU A 345 11.89 -8.00 19.72
CA GLU A 345 10.58 -8.62 19.90
C GLU A 345 10.14 -8.71 21.38
N PRO A 346 8.83 -8.88 21.66
CA PRO A 346 8.23 -8.57 22.95
C PRO A 346 8.12 -9.77 23.90
N ILE A 347 8.17 -9.49 25.20
CA ILE A 347 7.74 -10.39 26.29
C ILE A 347 6.28 -10.04 26.62
N THR A 348 5.40 -11.03 26.61
CA THR A 348 3.98 -10.92 26.96
C THR A 348 3.77 -11.38 28.39
N ASP A 349 3.17 -10.50 29.21
CA ASP A 349 2.57 -10.85 30.51
C ASP A 349 1.17 -11.44 30.28
N LEU A 350 0.94 -12.64 30.83
CA LEU A 350 -0.40 -13.20 31.02
C LEU A 350 -0.48 -13.82 32.43
N VAL A 351 -1.38 -13.27 33.25
CA VAL A 351 -1.75 -13.79 34.56
C VAL A 351 -3.09 -14.54 34.43
N GLU A 352 -3.03 -15.83 34.81
CA GLU A 352 -4.00 -16.70 35.51
C GLU A 352 -5.44 -16.91 34.99
N MET A 353 -5.83 -18.19 34.82
CA MET A 353 -6.58 -19.01 35.80
C MET A 353 -7.38 -20.11 35.06
N GLU A 354 -7.28 -21.38 35.48
CA GLU A 354 -8.44 -22.20 35.88
C GLU A 354 -8.08 -23.64 36.32
N THR A 355 -8.71 -24.00 37.43
CA THR A 355 -8.85 -25.31 38.05
C THR A 355 -9.74 -26.27 37.24
N ALA A 356 -9.35 -27.54 37.11
CA ALA A 356 -10.29 -28.67 37.13
C ALA A 356 -9.58 -30.00 37.41
N SER A 357 -10.05 -30.63 38.47
CA SER A 357 -9.83 -31.97 38.99
C SER A 357 -10.35 -33.12 38.12
N GLN A 358 -9.67 -34.28 38.15
CA GLN A 358 -10.21 -35.67 38.29
C GLN A 358 -9.04 -36.67 38.10
N SER A 359 -8.50 -37.27 39.17
CA SER A 359 -8.84 -38.58 39.76
C SER A 359 -8.61 -39.80 38.85
N LEU A 360 -7.84 -40.80 39.31
CA LEU A 360 -8.33 -42.16 39.60
C LEU A 360 -7.21 -43.15 40.06
N PHE A 361 -7.43 -43.72 41.26
CA PHE A 361 -7.05 -45.05 41.83
C PHE A 361 -5.58 -45.52 41.87
N ASP A 362 -5.09 -46.37 42.78
CA ASP A 362 -5.40 -46.87 44.14
C ASP A 362 -4.33 -47.95 44.41
N ASN A 363 -3.81 -48.05 45.64
CA ASN A 363 -3.52 -49.32 46.33
C ASN A 363 -2.92 -49.04 47.73
N LYS A 364 -3.86 -48.89 48.66
CA LYS A 364 -3.91 -49.34 50.08
C LYS A 364 -2.81 -50.28 50.57
N PHE A 365 -2.21 -50.00 51.74
CA PHE A 365 -2.64 -50.37 53.12
C PHE A 365 -2.14 -51.76 53.54
N ASP A 366 -1.07 -51.78 54.35
CA ASP A 366 -0.99 -52.55 55.61
C ASP A 366 0.42 -52.40 56.18
N ASP A 367 0.53 -51.79 57.38
CA ASP A 367 1.51 -52.22 58.39
C ASP A 367 1.22 -51.57 59.74
N ILE A 368 0.32 -52.22 60.49
CA ILE A 368 0.12 -52.06 61.93
C ILE A 368 0.07 -53.48 62.53
N PHE A 369 1.23 -54.02 62.96
CA PHE A 369 1.47 -54.64 64.29
C PHE A 369 2.76 -55.51 64.34
N GLY A 370 3.59 -55.26 65.36
CA GLY A 370 4.33 -56.30 66.12
C GLY A 370 5.71 -56.73 65.59
N SER A 371 6.83 -56.24 66.14
CA SER A 371 7.52 -56.73 67.36
C SER A 371 8.33 -58.04 67.23
N SER A 372 9.66 -57.90 67.25
CA SER A 372 10.62 -58.58 68.14
C SER A 372 10.85 -60.12 68.17
N PHE A 373 12.15 -60.45 68.11
CA PHE A 373 12.92 -61.55 68.76
C PHE A 373 12.92 -63.02 68.23
N SER A 374 14.15 -63.42 67.83
CA SER A 374 14.91 -64.61 68.30
C SER A 374 14.71 -66.02 67.68
N SER A 375 15.85 -66.72 67.64
CA SER A 375 16.12 -68.17 67.65
C SER A 375 16.28 -68.94 66.32
N ASP A 376 17.55 -69.21 66.01
CA ASP A 376 18.06 -70.41 65.32
C ASP A 376 17.79 -71.64 66.22
N PRO A 377 17.45 -72.86 65.74
CA PRO A 377 18.46 -73.79 65.19
C PRO A 377 17.94 -74.82 64.16
N PHE A 378 18.73 -75.14 63.13
CA PHE A 378 19.05 -76.52 62.65
C PHE A 378 19.44 -76.53 61.17
N ASN A 379 20.70 -76.84 60.95
CA ASN A 379 21.36 -77.13 59.70
C ASN A 379 21.16 -78.61 59.30
N PHE A 380 20.81 -78.89 58.04
CA PHE A 380 21.15 -80.16 57.36
C PHE A 380 21.38 -79.94 55.85
N ASN A 381 22.67 -79.81 55.50
CA ASN A 381 23.38 -80.23 54.27
C ASN A 381 22.59 -80.43 52.95
N SER A 382 22.93 -79.69 51.90
CA SER A 382 24.02 -79.95 50.93
C SER A 382 23.71 -81.07 49.93
N GLN A 383 23.40 -80.69 48.69
CA GLN A 383 23.95 -81.26 47.44
C GLN A 383 23.25 -80.66 46.19
N ASN A 384 23.63 -79.45 45.81
CA ASN A 384 23.91 -79.12 44.41
C ASN A 384 24.58 -77.75 44.35
N GLY A 385 25.78 -77.71 43.77
CA GLY A 385 26.71 -76.58 43.78
C GLY A 385 26.20 -75.36 43.01
N MET A 386 25.43 -74.53 43.70
CA MET A 386 25.30 -73.08 43.49
C MET A 386 24.85 -72.54 44.85
N ASN A 387 25.58 -71.59 45.44
CA ASN A 387 25.19 -71.03 46.73
C ASN A 387 23.78 -70.44 46.62
N LYS A 388 22.96 -70.57 47.67
CA LYS A 388 21.62 -69.96 47.73
C LYS A 388 21.69 -68.47 47.40
N ASP A 389 22.76 -67.81 47.87
CA ASP A 389 23.08 -66.41 47.59
C ASP A 389 23.33 -66.13 46.10
N ASP A 390 23.87 -67.07 45.32
CA ASP A 390 24.11 -66.89 43.88
C ASP A 390 22.81 -67.06 43.07
N LYS A 391 21.92 -67.96 43.52
CA LYS A 391 20.59 -68.09 42.93
C LYS A 391 19.72 -66.89 43.28
N ASP A 392 19.76 -66.43 44.52
CA ASP A 392 19.00 -65.26 44.97
C ASP A 392 19.53 -63.99 44.30
N ARG A 393 20.85 -63.85 44.09
CA ARG A 393 21.44 -62.76 43.31
C ARG A 393 21.05 -62.82 41.83
N LEU A 394 21.07 -64.00 41.22
CA LEU A 394 20.64 -64.15 39.82
C LEU A 394 19.15 -63.87 39.65
N ILE A 395 18.33 -64.28 40.62
CA ILE A 395 16.91 -63.99 40.67
C ILE A 395 16.68 -62.48 40.84
N GLU A 396 17.39 -61.80 41.75
CA GLU A 396 17.33 -60.34 41.88
C GLU A 396 17.78 -59.62 40.61
N GLN A 397 18.84 -60.10 39.96
CA GLN A 397 19.33 -59.52 38.72
C GLN A 397 18.29 -59.67 37.60
N LEU A 398 17.69 -60.86 37.44
CA LEU A 398 16.64 -61.09 36.46
C LEU A 398 15.35 -60.32 36.79
N TYR A 399 15.00 -60.13 38.07
CA TYR A 399 13.85 -59.29 38.45
C TYR A 399 14.10 -57.81 38.14
N ARG A 400 15.32 -57.30 38.37
CA ARG A 400 15.70 -55.93 37.95
C ARG A 400 15.68 -55.78 36.44
N GLU A 401 16.18 -56.77 35.71
CA GLU A 401 16.22 -56.74 34.24
C GLU A 401 14.81 -56.83 33.65
N ILE A 402 13.93 -57.68 34.21
CA ILE A 402 12.49 -57.71 33.86
C ILE A 402 11.80 -56.39 34.22
N GLY A 403 12.17 -55.75 35.33
CA GLY A 403 11.68 -54.43 35.71
C GLY A 403 12.07 -53.36 34.69
N ALA A 404 13.36 -53.28 34.37
CA ALA A 404 13.89 -52.35 33.38
C ALA A 404 13.26 -52.56 32.00
N LEU A 405 13.12 -53.81 31.54
CA LEU A 405 12.50 -54.12 30.26
C LEU A 405 11.00 -53.78 30.23
N LYS A 406 10.30 -53.89 31.37
CA LYS A 406 8.89 -53.45 31.47
C LYS A 406 8.77 -51.93 31.42
N GLU A 407 9.65 -51.20 32.10
CA GLU A 407 9.72 -49.74 32.05
C GLU A 407 10.07 -49.24 30.64
N GLU A 408 11.01 -49.89 29.95
CA GLU A 408 11.32 -49.59 28.55
C GLU A 408 10.13 -49.86 27.63
N LEU A 409 9.39 -50.95 27.85
CA LEU A 409 8.20 -51.26 27.06
C LEU A 409 7.05 -50.26 27.31
N GLU A 410 6.85 -49.82 28.55
CA GLU A 410 5.88 -48.78 28.89
C GLU A 410 6.29 -47.42 28.30
N SER A 411 7.57 -47.07 28.38
CA SER A 411 8.12 -45.87 27.76
C SER A 411 7.94 -45.89 26.24
N PHE A 412 8.24 -47.03 25.58
CA PHE A 412 8.05 -47.19 24.15
C PHE A 412 6.58 -47.09 23.73
N LYS A 413 5.65 -47.67 24.51
CA LYS A 413 4.21 -47.53 24.27
C LYS A 413 3.75 -46.08 24.43
N ALA A 414 4.17 -45.39 25.49
CA ALA A 414 3.84 -43.99 25.72
C ALA A 414 4.39 -43.08 24.59
N GLU A 415 5.60 -43.37 24.09
CA GLU A 415 6.15 -42.69 22.92
C GLU A 415 5.37 -42.98 21.64
N SER A 416 4.95 -44.22 21.42
CA SER A 416 4.14 -44.61 20.26
C SER A 416 2.78 -43.92 20.27
N GLU A 417 2.11 -43.87 21.44
CA GLU A 417 0.84 -43.17 21.61
C GLU A 417 0.98 -41.65 21.44
N ARG A 418 2.07 -41.06 21.95
CA ARG A 418 2.40 -39.65 21.76
C ARG A 418 2.62 -39.32 20.27
N ARG A 419 3.36 -40.15 19.53
CA ARG A 419 3.52 -40.01 18.07
C ARG A 419 2.19 -40.19 17.34
N GLY A 420 1.35 -41.13 17.78
CA GLY A 420 0.00 -41.33 17.23
C GLY A 420 -0.90 -40.10 17.42
N LEU A 421 -0.84 -39.45 18.58
CA LEU A 421 -1.55 -38.19 18.85
C LEU A 421 -1.01 -37.05 17.98
N GLN A 422 0.30 -36.93 17.84
CA GLN A 422 0.92 -35.90 17.01
C GLN A 422 0.55 -36.06 15.53
N LEU A 423 0.54 -37.29 15.01
CA LEU A 423 0.11 -37.58 13.64
C LEU A 423 -1.38 -37.28 13.42
N ARG A 424 -2.25 -37.62 14.39
CA ARG A 424 -3.68 -37.25 14.32
C ARG A 424 -3.90 -35.73 14.36
N GLY A 425 -3.14 -35.02 15.19
CA GLY A 425 -3.14 -33.55 15.19
C GLY A 425 -2.74 -32.98 13.83
N ARG A 426 -1.66 -33.51 13.24
CA ARG A 426 -1.21 -33.08 11.92
C ARG A 426 -2.21 -33.38 10.81
N ILE A 427 -2.90 -34.52 10.87
CA ILE A 427 -3.99 -34.85 9.93
C ILE A 427 -5.13 -33.85 10.07
N SER A 428 -5.55 -33.53 11.30
CA SER A 428 -6.62 -32.56 11.53
C SER A 428 -6.26 -31.14 11.07
N GLU A 429 -5.00 -30.72 11.24
CA GLU A 429 -4.48 -29.46 10.70
C GLU A 429 -4.53 -29.45 9.17
N LEU A 430 -4.04 -30.52 8.53
CA LEU A 430 -4.08 -30.64 7.07
C LEU A 430 -5.50 -30.70 6.51
N GLU A 431 -6.45 -31.31 7.22
CA GLU A 431 -7.87 -31.32 6.85
C GLU A 431 -8.50 -29.92 6.96
N ALA A 432 -8.13 -29.15 7.99
CA ALA A 432 -8.56 -27.76 8.16
C ALA A 432 -7.96 -26.85 7.07
N GLU A 433 -6.66 -26.98 6.79
CA GLU A 433 -5.97 -26.27 5.70
C GLU A 433 -6.63 -26.61 4.34
N LEU A 434 -6.96 -27.89 4.09
CA LEU A 434 -7.64 -28.30 2.86
C LEU A 434 -9.05 -27.71 2.75
N ALA A 435 -9.80 -27.63 3.85
CA ALA A 435 -11.12 -27.02 3.88
C ALA A 435 -11.04 -25.50 3.62
N GLU A 436 -10.05 -24.83 4.21
CA GLU A 436 -9.79 -23.40 3.97
C GLU A 436 -9.41 -23.14 2.50
N GLN A 437 -8.51 -23.96 1.91
CA GLN A 437 -8.14 -23.85 0.50
C GLN A 437 -9.35 -24.07 -0.44
N ARG A 438 -10.26 -24.99 -0.09
CA ARG A 438 -11.51 -25.19 -0.84
C ARG A 438 -12.44 -23.98 -0.75
N HIS A 439 -12.56 -23.38 0.43
CA HIS A 439 -13.36 -22.17 0.62
C HIS A 439 -12.78 -20.99 -0.17
N LEU A 440 -11.46 -20.78 -0.10
CA LEU A 440 -10.78 -19.73 -0.87
C LEU A 440 -10.94 -19.91 -2.39
N LYS A 441 -10.87 -21.16 -2.86
CA LYS A 441 -11.11 -21.47 -4.29
C LYS A 441 -12.56 -21.18 -4.69
N GLN A 442 -13.54 -21.54 -3.87
CA GLN A 442 -14.94 -21.25 -4.15
C GLN A 442 -15.19 -19.75 -4.20
N GLN A 443 -14.66 -19.01 -3.22
CA GLN A 443 -14.74 -17.56 -3.19
C GLN A 443 -14.13 -16.92 -4.46
N ALA A 444 -12.97 -17.39 -4.92
CA ALA A 444 -12.37 -16.90 -6.15
C ALA A 444 -13.20 -17.21 -7.41
N LEU A 445 -13.95 -18.33 -7.42
CA LEU A 445 -14.88 -18.65 -8.51
C LEU A 445 -16.10 -17.72 -8.49
N ASP A 446 -16.69 -17.50 -7.32
CA ASP A 446 -17.85 -16.61 -7.14
C ASP A 446 -17.47 -15.16 -7.51
N ASP A 447 -16.29 -14.69 -7.12
CA ASP A 447 -15.75 -13.38 -7.50
C ASP A 447 -15.52 -13.28 -9.01
N SER A 448 -15.00 -14.35 -9.63
CA SER A 448 -14.80 -14.39 -11.08
C SER A 448 -16.13 -14.40 -11.85
N GLU A 449 -17.17 -15.02 -11.32
CA GLU A 449 -18.53 -15.00 -11.89
C GLU A 449 -19.15 -13.61 -11.76
N PHE A 450 -19.02 -12.99 -10.59
CA PHE A 450 -19.45 -11.61 -10.35
C PHE A 450 -18.79 -10.63 -11.33
N LEU A 451 -17.45 -10.66 -11.46
CA LEU A 451 -16.72 -9.81 -12.40
C LEU A 451 -17.14 -10.05 -13.85
N ARG A 452 -17.49 -11.30 -14.21
CA ARG A 452 -17.99 -11.62 -15.55
C ARG A 452 -19.35 -10.98 -15.80
N THR A 453 -20.26 -11.03 -14.82
CA THR A 453 -21.58 -10.39 -14.92
C THR A 453 -21.48 -8.87 -15.00
N GLU A 454 -20.62 -8.25 -14.19
CA GLU A 454 -20.38 -6.80 -14.23
C GLU A 454 -19.79 -6.35 -15.57
N LEU A 455 -18.88 -7.14 -16.14
CA LEU A 455 -18.30 -6.87 -17.46
C LEU A 455 -19.34 -7.02 -18.59
N GLU A 456 -20.31 -7.93 -18.46
CA GLU A 456 -21.44 -8.06 -19.38
C GLU A 456 -22.41 -6.87 -19.27
N GLU A 457 -22.70 -6.39 -18.07
CA GLU A 457 -23.51 -5.18 -17.86
C GLU A 457 -22.83 -3.93 -18.43
N LEU A 458 -21.52 -3.76 -18.20
CA LEU A 458 -20.76 -2.65 -18.77
C LEU A 458 -20.71 -2.69 -20.30
N LYS A 459 -20.58 -3.88 -20.90
CA LYS A 459 -20.68 -4.05 -22.36
C LYS A 459 -22.05 -3.62 -22.88
N LYS A 460 -23.13 -4.03 -22.21
CA LYS A 460 -24.50 -3.65 -22.57
C LYS A 460 -24.71 -2.14 -22.47
N GLN A 461 -24.23 -1.51 -21.39
CA GLN A 461 -24.28 -0.04 -21.23
C GLN A 461 -23.49 0.69 -22.33
N ARG A 462 -22.32 0.16 -22.72
CA ARG A 462 -21.52 0.70 -23.83
C ARG A 462 -22.27 0.59 -25.16
N GLU A 463 -22.88 -0.55 -25.45
CA GLU A 463 -23.70 -0.74 -26.66
C GLU A 463 -24.91 0.19 -26.70
N ASP A 464 -25.60 0.39 -25.58
CA ASP A 464 -26.75 1.29 -25.51
C ASP A 464 -26.34 2.76 -25.64
N THR A 465 -25.16 3.13 -25.10
CA THR A 465 -24.55 4.45 -25.30
C THR A 465 -24.17 4.67 -26.77
N GLU A 466 -23.57 3.67 -27.44
CA GLU A 466 -23.27 3.75 -28.87
C GLU A 466 -24.54 3.87 -29.72
N LYS A 467 -25.61 3.13 -29.39
CA LYS A 467 -26.92 3.27 -30.05
C LYS A 467 -27.50 4.67 -29.86
N ALA A 468 -27.44 5.22 -28.65
CA ALA A 468 -27.88 6.57 -28.35
C ALA A 468 -27.08 7.61 -29.16
N GLN A 469 -25.76 7.46 -29.26
CA GLN A 469 -24.91 8.38 -30.02
C GLN A 469 -25.16 8.30 -31.54
N ARG A 470 -25.41 7.11 -32.09
CA ARG A 470 -25.87 6.94 -33.48
C ARG A 470 -27.24 7.59 -33.73
N SER A 471 -28.14 7.52 -32.76
CA SER A 471 -29.44 8.19 -32.86
C SER A 471 -29.32 9.72 -32.85
N LEU A 472 -28.43 10.25 -31.99
CA LEU A 472 -28.18 11.68 -31.89
C LEU A 472 -27.57 12.24 -33.19
N THR A 473 -26.57 11.55 -33.75
CA THR A 473 -25.94 11.93 -35.02
C THR A 473 -26.92 11.89 -36.20
N GLU A 474 -27.84 10.93 -36.25
CA GLU A 474 -28.89 10.92 -37.28
C GLU A 474 -29.92 12.05 -37.09
N ILE A 475 -30.25 12.40 -35.84
CA ILE A 475 -31.10 13.57 -35.53
C ILE A 475 -30.42 14.87 -35.95
N GLU A 476 -29.12 15.04 -35.66
CA GLU A 476 -28.33 16.20 -36.09
C GLU A 476 -28.25 16.32 -37.61
N ARG A 477 -28.02 15.21 -38.32
CA ARG A 477 -28.01 15.18 -39.78
C ARG A 477 -29.36 15.59 -40.37
N ARG A 478 -30.47 15.13 -39.77
CA ARG A 478 -31.83 15.53 -40.17
C ARG A 478 -32.11 17.00 -39.88
N ALA A 479 -31.63 17.52 -38.75
CA ALA A 479 -31.74 18.93 -38.41
C ALA A 479 -30.99 19.81 -39.42
N GLN A 480 -29.74 19.47 -39.76
CA GLN A 480 -28.96 20.16 -40.79
C GLN A 480 -29.63 20.10 -42.17
N ALA A 481 -30.16 18.94 -42.57
CA ALA A 481 -30.88 18.81 -43.83
C ALA A 481 -32.16 19.68 -43.87
N ASN A 482 -32.87 19.79 -42.74
CA ASN A 482 -34.03 20.68 -42.62
C ASN A 482 -33.63 22.16 -42.64
N GLU A 483 -32.52 22.53 -42.01
CA GLU A 483 -31.99 23.89 -42.04
C GLU A 483 -31.58 24.30 -43.46
N GLN A 484 -30.92 23.41 -44.20
CA GLN A 484 -30.61 23.63 -45.63
C GLN A 484 -31.88 23.78 -46.49
N ARG A 485 -32.92 22.99 -46.22
CA ARG A 485 -34.23 23.13 -46.91
C ARG A 485 -34.87 24.48 -46.60
N TYR A 486 -34.84 24.93 -45.34
CA TYR A 486 -35.34 26.24 -44.93
C TYR A 486 -34.57 27.39 -45.59
N SER A 487 -33.23 27.30 -45.66
CA SER A 487 -32.41 28.30 -46.35
C SER A 487 -32.72 28.38 -47.84
N LYS A 488 -32.82 27.23 -48.54
CA LYS A 488 -33.23 27.20 -49.95
C LYS A 488 -34.64 27.76 -50.18
N LEU A 489 -35.57 27.45 -49.27
CA LEU A 489 -36.93 28.00 -49.34
C LEU A 489 -36.94 29.51 -49.13
N LYS A 490 -36.13 30.01 -48.19
CA LYS A 490 -35.95 31.45 -47.94
C LYS A 490 -35.36 32.17 -49.15
N GLU A 491 -34.36 31.59 -49.81
CA GLU A 491 -33.81 32.11 -51.07
C GLU A 491 -34.88 32.16 -52.17
N LYS A 492 -35.63 31.06 -52.37
CA LYS A 492 -36.71 31.01 -53.36
C LYS A 492 -37.83 32.00 -53.06
N TYR A 493 -38.19 32.18 -51.79
CA TYR A 493 -39.16 33.19 -51.38
C TYR A 493 -38.64 34.60 -51.66
N SER A 494 -37.37 34.88 -51.38
CA SER A 494 -36.73 36.17 -51.70
C SER A 494 -36.68 36.43 -53.20
N GLU A 495 -36.34 35.43 -54.02
CA GLU A 495 -36.39 35.50 -55.48
C GLU A 495 -37.81 35.80 -55.98
N LEU A 496 -38.82 35.14 -55.41
CA LEU A 496 -40.22 35.34 -55.79
C LEU A 496 -40.70 36.75 -55.45
N VAL A 497 -40.35 37.27 -54.27
CA VAL A 497 -40.66 38.64 -53.86
C VAL A 497 -39.99 39.65 -54.80
N GLN A 498 -38.72 39.42 -55.17
CA GLN A 498 -38.00 40.28 -56.10
C GLN A 498 -38.62 40.25 -57.51
N ASN A 499 -38.94 39.06 -58.02
CA ASN A 499 -39.61 38.89 -59.30
C ASN A 499 -40.99 39.55 -59.33
N HIS A 500 -41.75 39.47 -58.23
CA HIS A 500 -43.03 40.15 -58.11
C HIS A 500 -42.87 41.68 -58.14
N ALA A 501 -41.88 42.22 -57.44
CA ALA A 501 -41.56 43.65 -57.48
C ALA A 501 -41.12 44.13 -58.88
N ASP A 502 -40.37 43.30 -59.61
CA ASP A 502 -39.93 43.59 -60.97
C ASP A 502 -41.07 43.50 -61.99
N LEU A 503 -41.98 42.54 -61.82
CA LEU A 503 -43.20 42.43 -62.62
C LEU A 503 -44.15 43.60 -62.40
N LEU A 504 -44.29 44.09 -61.16
CA LEU A 504 -45.08 45.31 -60.88
C LEU A 504 -44.48 46.53 -61.59
N ARG A 505 -43.15 46.69 -61.58
CA ARG A 505 -42.46 47.75 -62.33
C ARG A 505 -42.68 47.63 -63.84
N LYS A 506 -42.56 46.42 -64.40
CA LYS A 506 -42.81 46.18 -65.83
C LYS A 506 -44.28 46.41 -66.20
N ASN A 507 -45.23 46.04 -65.36
CA ASN A 507 -46.65 46.26 -65.60
C ASN A 507 -46.98 47.76 -65.60
N ALA A 508 -46.40 48.53 -64.69
CA ALA A 508 -46.52 49.99 -64.70
C ALA A 508 -45.95 50.62 -65.99
N GLU A 509 -44.80 50.14 -66.47
CA GLU A 509 -44.19 50.62 -67.71
C GLU A 509 -44.99 50.23 -68.96
N VAL A 510 -45.50 48.99 -69.02
CA VAL A 510 -46.38 48.53 -70.11
C VAL A 510 -47.69 49.33 -70.11
N THR A 511 -48.27 49.61 -68.95
CA THR A 511 -49.48 50.45 -68.83
C THR A 511 -49.22 51.85 -69.39
N LYS A 512 -48.05 52.44 -69.11
CA LYS A 512 -47.64 53.72 -69.69
C LYS A 512 -47.49 53.65 -71.21
N GLN A 513 -46.84 52.61 -71.74
CA GLN A 513 -46.69 52.40 -73.18
C GLN A 513 -48.03 52.21 -73.90
N VAL A 514 -48.96 51.45 -73.31
CA VAL A 514 -50.33 51.25 -73.85
C VAL A 514 -51.09 52.57 -73.91
N THR A 515 -50.89 53.45 -72.93
CA THR A 515 -51.53 54.78 -72.91
C THR A 515 -51.01 55.65 -74.07
N VAL A 516 -49.70 55.63 -74.31
CA VAL A 516 -49.07 56.34 -75.45
C VAL A 516 -49.51 55.75 -76.80
N ALA A 517 -49.57 54.43 -76.92
CA ALA A 517 -50.00 53.75 -78.15
C ALA A 517 -51.46 54.02 -78.49
N ARG A 518 -52.36 54.08 -77.50
CA ARG A 518 -53.77 54.49 -77.72
C ARG A 518 -53.89 55.92 -78.24
N GLN A 519 -53.01 56.81 -77.79
CA GLN A 519 -52.98 58.20 -78.26
C GLN A 519 -52.54 58.27 -79.74
N ALA A 520 -51.50 57.53 -80.11
CA ALA A 520 -51.02 57.43 -81.49
C ALA A 520 -52.04 56.74 -82.43
N GLN A 521 -52.76 55.71 -81.97
CA GLN A 521 -53.80 55.06 -82.76
C GLN A 521 -54.97 56.01 -83.10
N GLY A 522 -55.34 56.90 -82.16
CA GLY A 522 -56.36 57.92 -82.40
C GLY A 522 -55.95 59.01 -83.40
N ASP A 523 -54.65 59.19 -83.65
CA ASP A 523 -54.13 60.06 -84.71
C ASP A 523 -54.13 59.35 -86.07
N VAL A 524 -53.75 58.07 -86.11
CA VAL A 524 -53.76 57.25 -87.34
C VAL A 524 -55.18 56.98 -87.86
N GLU A 525 -56.16 56.75 -86.99
CA GLU A 525 -57.56 56.61 -87.42
C GLU A 525 -58.14 57.89 -88.05
N ARG A 526 -57.60 59.05 -87.66
CA ARG A 526 -57.96 60.35 -88.26
C ARG A 526 -57.40 60.48 -89.68
N GLU A 527 -56.12 60.14 -89.88
CA GLU A 527 -55.46 60.14 -91.19
C GLU A 527 -56.05 59.08 -92.14
N LYS A 528 -56.41 57.90 -91.62
CA LYS A 528 -57.03 56.82 -92.41
C LYS A 528 -58.38 57.27 -93.00
N LYS A 529 -59.18 58.02 -92.24
CA LYS A 529 -60.48 58.52 -92.70
C LYS A 529 -60.34 59.55 -93.83
N GLU A 530 -59.31 60.40 -93.78
CA GLU A 530 -58.99 61.34 -94.88
C GLU A 530 -58.49 60.61 -96.14
N LEU A 531 -57.78 59.49 -95.97
CA LEU A 531 -57.28 58.67 -97.08
C LEU A 531 -58.39 57.84 -97.76
N GLU A 532 -59.33 57.27 -97.00
CA GLU A 532 -60.49 56.55 -97.53
C GLU A 532 -61.39 57.46 -98.41
N ASP A 533 -61.60 58.71 -98.00
CA ASP A 533 -62.33 59.73 -98.78
C ASP A 533 -61.60 60.16 -100.08
N SER A 534 -60.29 59.89 -100.18
CA SER A 534 -59.50 60.12 -101.40
C SER A 534 -59.52 58.92 -102.35
N PHE A 535 -59.56 57.69 -101.82
CA PHE A 535 -59.55 56.44 -102.59
C PHE A 535 -60.87 56.19 -103.32
N GLN A 536 -62.00 56.52 -102.70
CA GLN A 536 -63.33 56.37 -103.31
C GLN A 536 -63.46 57.19 -104.62
N ARG A 537 -62.81 58.36 -104.69
CA ARG A 537 -62.79 59.23 -105.88
C ARG A 537 -61.96 58.70 -107.04
N VAL A 538 -60.97 57.85 -106.78
CA VAL A 538 -60.08 57.26 -107.80
C VAL A 538 -60.61 55.92 -108.32
N SER A 539 -61.30 55.15 -107.46
CA SER A 539 -61.86 53.84 -107.81
C SER A 539 -62.95 53.92 -108.91
N GLU A 540 -63.80 54.95 -108.88
CA GLU A 540 -64.85 55.16 -109.90
C GLU A 540 -64.29 55.51 -111.30
N GLN A 541 -63.03 55.97 -111.39
CA GLN A 541 -62.40 56.32 -112.66
C GLN A 541 -61.74 55.11 -113.37
N SER A 542 -61.34 54.08 -112.62
CA SER A 542 -60.64 52.90 -113.12
C SER A 542 -61.59 51.86 -113.76
N GLN A 543 -62.83 51.78 -113.25
CA GLN A 543 -63.80 50.74 -113.64
C GLN A 543 -64.34 50.89 -115.08
N ARG A 544 -64.10 52.03 -115.75
CA ARG A 544 -64.49 52.26 -117.16
C ARG A 544 -63.50 51.74 -118.21
N LYS A 545 -62.33 51.19 -117.83
CA LYS A 545 -61.29 50.74 -118.79
C LYS A 545 -61.11 49.22 -118.90
N SER A 546 -61.81 48.41 -118.12
CA SER A 546 -61.58 46.94 -118.04
C SER A 546 -62.49 46.09 -118.94
N GLN A 547 -63.22 46.69 -119.90
CA GLN A 547 -64.29 46.02 -120.64
C GLN A 547 -63.93 45.63 -122.10
N GLU A 548 -62.66 45.64 -122.51
CA GLU A 548 -62.26 45.44 -123.93
C GLU A 548 -61.32 44.25 -124.24
N GLN A 549 -61.00 43.33 -123.32
CA GLN A 549 -60.05 42.23 -123.64
C GLN A 549 -60.46 40.85 -123.13
N ALA A 550 -61.51 40.25 -123.71
CA ALA A 550 -61.93 38.88 -123.40
C ALA A 550 -62.61 38.11 -124.57
N GLU A 551 -62.02 38.12 -125.77
CA GLU A 551 -62.38 37.19 -126.86
C GLU A 551 -61.11 36.66 -127.52
N VAL A 552 -60.99 35.33 -127.74
CA VAL A 552 -60.23 34.62 -128.83
C VAL A 552 -59.85 33.14 -128.49
N LEU A 553 -60.05 32.59 -127.29
CA LEU A 553 -59.55 31.23 -126.95
C LEU A 553 -60.57 30.07 -127.00
N GLU A 554 -61.33 29.92 -128.10
CA GLU A 554 -62.31 28.82 -128.27
C GLU A 554 -62.38 28.19 -129.67
N THR A 555 -61.27 27.65 -130.21
CA THR A 555 -61.30 26.95 -131.53
C THR A 555 -60.53 25.63 -131.65
N LEU A 556 -60.12 24.95 -130.57
CA LEU A 556 -59.40 23.67 -130.66
C LEU A 556 -60.02 22.55 -129.79
N LYS A 557 -61.28 22.17 -130.06
CA LYS A 557 -61.94 21.07 -129.34
C LYS A 557 -62.75 20.06 -130.18
N ARG A 558 -62.46 19.86 -131.48
CA ARG A 558 -63.22 18.89 -132.31
C ARG A 558 -62.55 17.58 -132.75
N GLU A 559 -61.28 17.33 -132.40
CA GLU A 559 -60.47 16.21 -132.92
C GLU A 559 -60.78 14.72 -132.57
N LEU A 560 -61.10 14.40 -131.31
CA LEU A 560 -60.74 13.07 -130.75
C LEU A 560 -61.95 12.12 -130.59
N ALA A 561 -62.66 11.92 -131.70
CA ALA A 561 -63.87 11.10 -131.78
C ALA A 561 -63.73 9.89 -132.74
N ALA A 562 -62.60 9.18 -132.73
CA ALA A 562 -62.44 7.97 -133.55
C ALA A 562 -61.93 6.77 -132.73
N SER A 563 -62.90 5.98 -132.26
CA SER A 563 -62.91 4.52 -132.33
C SER A 563 -62.04 3.70 -131.35
N LYS A 564 -62.56 3.66 -130.12
CA LYS A 564 -62.64 2.43 -129.30
C LYS A 564 -63.63 1.47 -129.96
N GLN A 565 -63.36 0.16 -129.82
CA GLN A 565 -64.35 -0.94 -129.78
C GLN A 565 -64.50 -1.79 -131.06
N GLU A 566 -63.51 -2.65 -131.35
CA GLU A 566 -63.79 -3.85 -132.18
C GLU A 566 -62.82 -5.05 -132.06
N LEU A 567 -61.96 -5.17 -131.03
CA LEU A 567 -61.04 -6.32 -130.94
C LEU A 567 -60.99 -7.00 -129.56
N GLN A 568 -62.19 -7.25 -129.07
CA GLN A 568 -62.54 -8.43 -128.26
C GLN A 568 -62.61 -9.61 -129.25
N VAL A 569 -61.97 -10.75 -128.95
CA VAL A 569 -62.04 -12.05 -129.68
C VAL A 569 -60.98 -12.31 -130.78
N LEU A 570 -59.71 -12.43 -130.34
CA LEU A 570 -58.74 -13.39 -130.88
C LEU A 570 -58.55 -14.51 -129.83
N GLN A 571 -59.67 -15.13 -129.44
CA GLN A 571 -59.80 -16.04 -128.30
C GLN A 571 -60.00 -17.50 -128.77
N GLY A 572 -59.32 -17.91 -129.85
CA GLY A 572 -59.47 -19.22 -130.50
C GLY A 572 -58.19 -20.07 -130.59
N THR A 573 -57.04 -19.56 -130.18
CA THR A 573 -55.74 -20.25 -130.37
C THR A 573 -55.21 -20.94 -129.09
N LEU A 574 -56.08 -21.19 -128.11
CA LEU A 574 -55.70 -21.59 -126.74
C LEU A 574 -55.78 -23.10 -126.43
N GLU A 575 -56.41 -23.92 -127.28
CA GLU A 575 -56.71 -25.32 -126.90
C GLU A 575 -55.61 -26.35 -127.19
N THR A 576 -54.62 -26.07 -128.04
CA THR A 576 -53.58 -27.05 -128.39
C THR A 576 -52.27 -26.93 -127.59
N SER A 577 -52.12 -25.91 -126.74
CA SER A 577 -50.92 -25.70 -125.91
C SER A 577 -51.05 -26.28 -124.49
N MET A 578 -52.26 -26.69 -124.07
CA MET A 578 -52.53 -27.11 -122.68
C MET A 578 -51.99 -28.50 -122.31
N GLN A 579 -51.74 -29.40 -123.28
CA GLN A 579 -51.35 -30.79 -122.96
C GLN A 579 -49.86 -30.94 -122.58
N ALA A 580 -48.97 -30.08 -123.07
CA ALA A 580 -47.52 -30.15 -122.77
C ALA A 580 -47.13 -29.45 -121.45
N GLY A 581 -47.96 -28.53 -120.95
CA GLY A 581 -47.73 -27.83 -119.67
C GLY A 581 -48.03 -28.69 -118.43
N ALA A 582 -48.92 -29.69 -118.54
CA ALA A 582 -49.35 -30.50 -117.39
C ALA A 582 -48.23 -31.42 -116.85
N GLU A 583 -47.45 -32.07 -117.74
CA GLU A 583 -46.33 -32.93 -117.31
C GLU A 583 -45.15 -32.13 -116.75
N GLN A 584 -44.83 -30.95 -117.30
CA GLN A 584 -43.80 -30.08 -116.72
C GLN A 584 -44.22 -29.52 -115.35
N ASN A 585 -45.49 -29.16 -115.17
CA ASN A 585 -45.99 -28.65 -113.88
C ASN A 585 -45.92 -29.69 -112.76
N THR A 586 -46.15 -30.98 -113.02
CA THR A 586 -46.01 -32.03 -111.98
C THR A 586 -44.56 -32.25 -111.55
N ARG A 587 -43.60 -32.15 -112.48
CA ARG A 587 -42.16 -32.24 -112.16
C ARG A 587 -41.64 -30.99 -111.42
N ILE A 588 -42.14 -29.81 -111.80
CA ILE A 588 -41.82 -28.55 -111.10
C ILE A 588 -42.38 -28.60 -109.67
N ALA A 589 -43.63 -29.03 -109.48
CA ALA A 589 -44.23 -29.13 -108.15
C ALA A 589 -43.49 -30.11 -107.22
N GLY A 590 -42.99 -31.24 -107.74
CA GLY A 590 -42.18 -32.18 -106.96
C GLY A 590 -40.83 -31.60 -106.54
N LEU A 591 -40.14 -30.90 -107.46
CA LEU A 591 -38.87 -30.22 -107.16
C LEU A 591 -39.05 -29.01 -106.24
N GLU A 592 -40.19 -28.31 -106.32
CA GLU A 592 -40.54 -27.21 -105.41
C GLU A 592 -40.79 -27.72 -104.00
N GLN A 593 -41.48 -28.85 -103.84
CA GLN A 593 -41.70 -29.47 -102.53
C GLN A 593 -40.38 -29.96 -101.88
N GLU A 594 -39.48 -30.53 -102.68
CA GLU A 594 -38.16 -30.96 -102.19
C GLU A 594 -37.27 -29.76 -101.85
N ARG A 595 -37.28 -28.71 -102.68
CA ARG A 595 -36.62 -27.42 -102.39
C ARG A 595 -37.14 -26.81 -101.09
N ASP A 596 -38.45 -26.81 -100.89
CA ASP A 596 -39.07 -26.21 -99.70
C ASP A 596 -38.75 -27.02 -98.45
N SER A 597 -38.72 -28.35 -98.55
CA SER A 597 -38.33 -29.24 -97.45
C SER A 597 -36.86 -29.07 -97.06
N LEU A 598 -35.95 -28.98 -98.04
CA LEU A 598 -34.53 -28.70 -97.82
C LEU A 598 -34.30 -27.27 -97.30
N SER A 599 -35.09 -26.30 -97.77
CA SER A 599 -35.05 -24.92 -97.28
C SER A 599 -35.47 -24.82 -95.81
N HIS A 600 -36.51 -25.55 -95.41
CA HIS A 600 -36.94 -25.62 -94.00
C HIS A 600 -35.88 -26.31 -93.13
N ALA A 601 -35.30 -27.42 -93.58
CA ALA A 601 -34.22 -28.10 -92.85
C ALA A 601 -32.96 -27.22 -92.73
N ALA A 602 -32.57 -26.51 -93.80
CA ALA A 602 -31.47 -25.56 -93.78
C ALA A 602 -31.75 -24.36 -92.86
N ALA A 603 -32.99 -23.85 -92.83
CA ALA A 603 -33.40 -22.79 -91.91
C ALA A 603 -33.38 -23.26 -90.45
N GLN A 604 -33.78 -24.51 -90.18
CA GLN A 604 -33.76 -25.09 -88.84
C GLN A 604 -32.32 -25.32 -88.35
N HIS A 605 -31.45 -25.91 -89.17
CA HIS A 605 -30.03 -26.04 -88.82
C HIS A 605 -29.31 -24.69 -88.69
N SER A 606 -29.68 -23.69 -89.50
CA SER A 606 -29.16 -22.33 -89.35
C SER A 606 -29.55 -21.72 -87.99
N LYS A 607 -30.79 -21.94 -87.52
CA LYS A 607 -31.22 -21.53 -86.17
C LYS A 607 -30.48 -22.27 -85.06
N GLU A 608 -30.29 -23.58 -85.18
CA GLU A 608 -29.54 -24.39 -84.21
C GLU A 608 -28.06 -23.99 -84.15
N MET A 609 -27.43 -23.75 -85.30
CA MET A 609 -26.06 -23.24 -85.37
C MET A 609 -25.93 -21.84 -84.75
N ALA A 610 -26.90 -20.96 -84.98
CA ALA A 610 -26.93 -19.64 -84.34
C ALA A 610 -27.12 -19.74 -82.82
N ALA A 611 -27.96 -20.67 -82.34
CA ALA A 611 -28.17 -20.91 -80.91
C ALA A 611 -26.91 -21.46 -80.23
N LEU A 612 -26.26 -22.47 -80.82
CA LEU A 612 -25.00 -23.03 -80.30
C LEU A 612 -23.85 -22.02 -80.38
N GLN A 613 -23.80 -21.17 -81.40
CA GLN A 613 -22.83 -20.07 -81.48
C GLN A 613 -23.07 -19.03 -80.37
N ALA A 614 -24.33 -18.70 -80.07
CA ALA A 614 -24.67 -17.80 -78.98
C ALA A 614 -24.31 -18.41 -77.62
N GLU A 615 -24.55 -19.71 -77.41
CA GLU A 615 -24.22 -20.42 -76.17
C GLU A 615 -22.70 -20.54 -75.96
N LEU A 616 -21.94 -20.86 -77.03
CA LEU A 616 -20.47 -20.86 -76.99
C LEU A 616 -19.89 -19.47 -76.74
N GLN A 617 -20.51 -18.42 -77.31
CA GLN A 617 -20.10 -17.05 -77.06
C GLN A 617 -20.36 -16.67 -75.59
N GLN A 618 -21.53 -17.02 -75.05
CA GLN A 618 -21.87 -16.79 -73.64
C GLN A 618 -20.92 -17.51 -72.69
N LEU A 619 -20.58 -18.79 -72.96
CA LEU A 619 -19.60 -19.55 -72.18
C LEU A 619 -18.19 -18.95 -72.25
N ARG A 620 -17.77 -18.46 -73.41
CA ARG A 620 -16.48 -17.74 -73.56
C ARG A 620 -16.48 -16.44 -72.78
N ASP A 621 -17.57 -15.69 -72.83
CA ASP A 621 -17.70 -14.43 -72.10
C ASP A 621 -17.68 -14.69 -70.58
N VAL A 622 -18.38 -15.72 -70.09
CA VAL A 622 -18.33 -16.13 -68.68
C VAL A 622 -16.92 -16.56 -68.27
N LEU A 623 -16.27 -17.44 -69.04
CA LEU A 623 -14.91 -17.90 -68.74
C LEU A 623 -13.89 -16.76 -68.76
N SER A 624 -14.03 -15.81 -69.69
CA SER A 624 -13.17 -14.63 -69.73
C SER A 624 -13.42 -13.70 -68.54
N SER A 625 -14.68 -13.53 -68.12
CA SER A 625 -15.01 -12.76 -66.92
C SER A 625 -14.47 -13.40 -65.64
N GLU A 626 -14.51 -14.72 -65.55
CA GLU A 626 -14.02 -15.49 -64.40
C GLU A 626 -12.49 -15.47 -64.34
N LYS A 627 -11.80 -15.63 -65.49
CA LYS A 627 -10.34 -15.45 -65.57
C LYS A 627 -9.91 -14.04 -65.17
N GLU A 628 -10.65 -13.02 -65.61
CA GLU A 628 -10.36 -11.63 -65.24
C GLU A 628 -10.64 -11.36 -63.76
N SER A 629 -11.70 -11.96 -63.19
CA SER A 629 -11.99 -11.92 -61.76
C SER A 629 -10.87 -12.56 -60.94
N ASN A 630 -10.45 -13.78 -61.31
CA ASN A 630 -9.36 -14.50 -60.62
C ASN A 630 -8.02 -13.77 -60.77
N ARG A 631 -7.74 -13.15 -61.92
CA ARG A 631 -6.54 -12.33 -62.12
C ARG A 631 -6.52 -11.13 -61.17
N LYS A 632 -7.64 -10.42 -61.05
CA LYS A 632 -7.78 -9.29 -60.11
C LYS A 632 -7.64 -9.73 -58.66
N GLU A 633 -8.20 -10.88 -58.28
CA GLU A 633 -8.08 -11.43 -56.93
C GLU A 633 -6.62 -11.81 -56.61
N LEU A 634 -5.92 -12.42 -57.57
CA LEU A 634 -4.51 -12.78 -57.43
C LEU A 634 -3.60 -11.55 -57.33
N GLU A 635 -3.84 -10.52 -58.16
CA GLU A 635 -3.15 -9.23 -58.06
C GLU A 635 -3.41 -8.57 -56.69
N THR A 636 -4.64 -8.64 -56.18
CA THR A 636 -5.02 -8.10 -54.86
C THR A 636 -4.30 -8.84 -53.73
N LEU A 637 -4.28 -10.17 -53.76
CA LEU A 637 -3.59 -10.99 -52.76
C LEU A 637 -2.07 -10.77 -52.79
N GLN A 638 -1.48 -10.58 -53.97
CA GLN A 638 -0.05 -10.32 -54.12
C GLN A 638 0.34 -8.95 -53.55
N ILE A 639 -0.49 -7.92 -53.77
CA ILE A 639 -0.33 -6.60 -53.12
C ILE A 639 -0.45 -6.74 -51.60
N GLN A 640 -1.45 -7.47 -51.10
CA GLN A 640 -1.63 -7.70 -49.67
C GLN A 640 -0.43 -8.43 -49.04
N LEU A 641 0.13 -9.44 -49.72
CA LEU A 641 1.30 -10.16 -49.23
C LEU A 641 2.53 -9.24 -49.16
N GLN A 642 2.76 -8.43 -50.20
CA GLN A 642 3.88 -7.48 -50.22
C GLN A 642 3.74 -6.40 -49.13
N ASP A 643 2.51 -5.91 -48.89
CA ASP A 643 2.21 -5.01 -47.78
C ASP A 643 2.49 -5.70 -46.44
N LYS A 644 2.03 -6.94 -46.23
CA LYS A 644 2.30 -7.72 -45.01
C LYS A 644 3.80 -7.94 -44.77
N GLU A 645 4.57 -8.36 -45.78
CA GLU A 645 6.02 -8.51 -45.64
C GLU A 645 6.71 -7.17 -45.29
N SER A 646 6.26 -6.06 -45.88
CA SER A 646 6.78 -4.74 -45.55
C SER A 646 6.49 -4.36 -44.10
N THR A 647 5.25 -4.61 -43.64
CA THR A 647 4.87 -4.36 -42.24
C THR A 647 5.64 -5.23 -41.26
N GLU A 648 5.88 -6.50 -41.60
CA GLU A 648 6.67 -7.40 -40.75
C GLU A 648 8.13 -6.94 -40.64
N ARG A 649 8.76 -6.54 -41.75
CA ARG A 649 10.12 -5.95 -41.72
C ARG A 649 10.16 -4.69 -40.86
N THR A 650 9.17 -3.80 -41.00
CA THR A 650 9.07 -2.58 -40.16
C THR A 650 8.88 -2.93 -38.68
N LEU A 651 8.06 -3.93 -38.35
CA LEU A 651 7.85 -4.37 -36.97
C LEU A 651 9.10 -5.02 -36.37
N GLN A 652 9.85 -5.81 -37.15
CA GLN A 652 11.12 -6.39 -36.70
C GLN A 652 12.18 -5.32 -36.44
N GLN A 653 12.29 -4.33 -37.32
CA GLN A 653 13.17 -3.19 -37.12
C GLN A 653 12.77 -2.38 -35.87
N ARG A 654 11.48 -2.07 -35.73
CA ARG A 654 10.95 -1.37 -34.55
C ARG A 654 11.19 -2.12 -33.25
N ARG A 655 11.02 -3.45 -33.25
CA ARG A 655 11.33 -4.29 -32.08
C ARG A 655 12.81 -4.22 -31.70
N ALA A 656 13.72 -4.25 -32.67
CA ALA A 656 15.15 -4.11 -32.41
C ALA A 656 15.50 -2.72 -31.85
N GLU A 657 14.89 -1.66 -32.39
CA GLU A 657 15.03 -0.29 -31.89
C GLU A 657 14.49 -0.14 -30.45
N GLU A 658 13.32 -0.72 -30.16
CA GLU A 658 12.71 -0.70 -28.82
C GLU A 658 13.54 -1.51 -27.80
N GLN A 659 14.07 -2.68 -28.19
CA GLN A 659 14.95 -3.48 -27.34
C GLN A 659 16.27 -2.77 -27.03
N PHE A 660 16.84 -2.08 -28.03
CA PHE A 660 18.02 -1.25 -27.80
C PHE A 660 17.71 -0.04 -26.92
N ALA A 661 16.54 0.59 -27.08
CA ALA A 661 16.09 1.69 -26.22
C ALA A 661 15.92 1.24 -24.75
N LEU A 662 15.49 0.00 -24.50
CA LEU A 662 15.44 -0.57 -23.15
C LEU A 662 16.83 -0.75 -22.53
N LEU A 663 17.80 -1.21 -23.33
CA LEU A 663 19.21 -1.28 -22.92
C LEU A 663 19.72 0.13 -22.58
N GLN A 664 19.52 1.11 -23.46
CA GLN A 664 19.91 2.50 -23.20
C GLN A 664 19.26 3.06 -21.93
N GLY A 665 17.97 2.81 -21.71
CA GLY A 665 17.27 3.26 -20.51
C GLY A 665 17.87 2.66 -19.23
N SER A 666 18.16 1.35 -19.25
CA SER A 666 18.74 0.65 -18.10
C SER A 666 20.19 1.06 -17.85
N VAL A 667 20.96 1.28 -18.90
CA VAL A 667 22.35 1.74 -18.82
C VAL A 667 22.43 3.19 -18.31
N ARG A 668 21.52 4.08 -18.71
CA ARG A 668 21.44 5.45 -18.15
C ARG A 668 21.15 5.44 -16.67
N GLU A 669 20.25 4.57 -16.23
CA GLU A 669 19.92 4.44 -14.80
C GLU A 669 21.10 3.84 -14.01
N ALA A 670 21.75 2.83 -14.56
CA ALA A 670 22.99 2.27 -14.03
C ALA A 670 24.11 3.33 -13.93
N GLU A 671 24.26 4.18 -14.95
CA GLU A 671 25.24 5.27 -14.96
C GLU A 671 24.93 6.29 -13.85
N ARG A 672 23.65 6.66 -13.72
CA ARG A 672 23.18 7.57 -12.65
C ARG A 672 23.46 7.02 -11.27
N MET A 673 23.27 5.72 -11.04
CA MET A 673 23.58 5.10 -9.73
C MET A 673 25.06 5.23 -9.36
N VAL A 674 25.97 4.98 -10.32
CA VAL A 674 27.41 5.09 -10.08
C VAL A 674 27.83 6.55 -9.91
N GLN A 675 27.25 7.47 -10.69
CA GLN A 675 27.47 8.92 -10.53
C GLN A 675 26.97 9.43 -9.17
N ASP A 676 25.81 8.98 -8.71
CA ASP A 676 25.29 9.32 -7.38
C ASP A 676 26.23 8.82 -6.26
N ALA A 677 26.80 7.61 -6.41
CA ALA A 677 27.77 7.08 -5.45
C ALA A 677 29.07 7.90 -5.44
N LEU A 678 29.56 8.31 -6.61
CA LEU A 678 30.73 9.19 -6.75
C LEU A 678 30.48 10.57 -6.12
N GLY A 679 29.30 11.16 -6.36
CA GLY A 679 28.93 12.46 -5.78
C GLY A 679 28.86 12.44 -4.25
N ARG A 680 28.51 11.28 -3.65
CA ARG A 680 28.49 11.09 -2.19
C ARG A 680 29.88 10.99 -1.56
N LEU A 681 30.92 10.66 -2.33
CA LEU A 681 32.31 10.69 -1.83
C LEU A 681 32.75 12.09 -1.39
N GLU A 682 32.12 13.12 -1.96
CA GLU A 682 32.46 14.53 -1.73
C GLU A 682 31.46 15.22 -0.80
N ASP A 683 30.45 14.49 -0.29
CA ASP A 683 29.41 15.01 0.60
C ASP A 683 29.87 14.98 2.07
N PRO A 684 29.96 16.13 2.75
CA PRO A 684 30.31 16.21 4.17
C PRO A 684 29.39 15.39 5.09
N ALA A 685 28.15 15.11 4.69
CA ALA A 685 27.21 14.32 5.49
C ALA A 685 27.62 12.83 5.56
N HIS A 686 28.34 12.32 4.56
CA HIS A 686 28.77 10.93 4.47
C HIS A 686 30.09 10.64 5.20
N ILE A 687 30.75 11.67 5.75
CA ILE A 687 32.00 11.55 6.53
C ILE A 687 31.80 10.78 7.86
N SER A 688 30.56 10.75 8.37
CA SER A 688 30.23 10.02 9.60
C SER A 688 30.03 8.51 9.40
N CYS A 689 30.03 8.02 8.15
CA CYS A 689 29.86 6.60 7.86
C CYS A 689 31.20 5.86 7.99
N THR A 690 31.24 4.83 8.84
CA THR A 690 32.44 4.01 9.07
C THR A 690 32.23 2.59 8.55
N GLY A 691 33.28 1.98 7.99
CA GLY A 691 33.23 0.65 7.39
C GLY A 691 34.49 -0.16 7.68
N SER A 692 34.34 -1.47 7.90
CA SER A 692 35.51 -2.35 8.12
C SER A 692 36.19 -2.75 6.81
N ALA A 693 37.51 -2.92 6.84
CA ALA A 693 38.28 -3.42 5.71
C ALA A 693 37.79 -4.80 5.22
N ASP A 694 37.38 -5.69 6.14
CA ASP A 694 36.81 -7.00 5.78
C ASP A 694 35.50 -6.87 4.98
N TYR A 695 34.65 -5.91 5.33
CA TYR A 695 33.40 -5.67 4.61
C TYR A 695 33.66 -5.10 3.21
N LEU A 696 34.59 -4.16 3.08
CA LEU A 696 35.04 -3.64 1.79
C LEU A 696 35.55 -4.76 0.87
N LEU A 697 36.39 -5.66 1.39
CA LEU A 697 36.93 -6.79 0.63
C LEU A 697 35.82 -7.74 0.15
N SER A 698 34.84 -8.01 1.01
CA SER A 698 33.67 -8.81 0.63
C SER A 698 32.89 -8.19 -0.54
N ARG A 699 32.68 -6.87 -0.52
CA ARG A 699 31.98 -6.16 -1.59
C ARG A 699 32.78 -6.09 -2.89
N THR A 700 34.08 -5.83 -2.77
CA THR A 700 35.02 -5.80 -3.90
C THR A 700 35.09 -7.16 -4.62
N SER A 701 35.07 -8.27 -3.86
CA SER A 701 34.99 -9.62 -4.41
C SER A 701 33.68 -9.87 -5.15
N ALA A 702 32.54 -9.50 -4.57
CA ALA A 702 31.22 -9.64 -5.21
C ALA A 702 31.12 -8.81 -6.51
N ALA A 703 31.65 -7.58 -6.50
CA ALA A 703 31.71 -6.73 -7.70
C ALA A 703 32.58 -7.37 -8.81
N SER A 704 33.69 -8.00 -8.43
CA SER A 704 34.58 -8.69 -9.38
C SER A 704 33.90 -9.90 -10.03
N GLU A 705 33.21 -10.75 -9.25
CA GLU A 705 32.45 -11.89 -9.78
C GLU A 705 31.29 -11.44 -10.70
N CYS A 706 30.67 -10.29 -10.39
CA CYS A 706 29.63 -9.72 -11.24
C CYS A 706 30.14 -9.28 -12.61
N ILE A 707 31.38 -8.78 -12.71
CA ILE A 707 31.97 -8.37 -13.99
C ILE A 707 32.11 -9.57 -14.94
N GLU A 708 32.48 -10.75 -14.43
CA GLU A 708 32.58 -11.96 -15.26
C GLU A 708 31.22 -12.35 -15.85
N ARG A 709 30.16 -12.31 -15.03
CA ARG A 709 28.78 -12.56 -15.50
C ARG A 709 28.32 -11.53 -16.53
N LEU A 710 28.67 -10.26 -16.32
CA LEU A 710 28.36 -9.17 -17.24
C LEU A 710 29.05 -9.34 -18.60
N GLN A 711 30.33 -9.76 -18.61
CA GLN A 711 31.08 -10.01 -19.85
C GLN A 711 30.49 -11.18 -20.66
N ASP A 712 30.06 -12.26 -19.99
CA ASP A 712 29.35 -13.37 -20.64
C ASP A 712 28.00 -12.92 -21.22
N ALA A 713 27.21 -12.17 -20.44
CA ALA A 713 25.93 -11.63 -20.90
C ALA A 713 26.09 -10.65 -22.09
N HIS A 714 27.14 -9.83 -22.06
CA HIS A 714 27.47 -8.91 -23.15
C HIS A 714 27.88 -9.67 -24.42
N SER A 715 28.70 -10.71 -24.30
CA SER A 715 29.09 -11.58 -25.43
C SER A 715 27.88 -12.27 -26.07
N LYS A 716 26.94 -12.77 -25.26
CA LYS A 716 25.67 -13.36 -25.73
C LYS A 716 24.81 -12.37 -26.49
N TYR A 717 24.72 -11.13 -26.00
CA TYR A 717 24.01 -10.06 -26.70
C TYR A 717 24.67 -9.66 -28.03
N LEU A 718 26.01 -9.67 -28.12
CA LEU A 718 26.71 -9.45 -29.39
C LEU A 718 26.43 -10.54 -30.42
N ALA A 719 26.29 -11.79 -29.98
CA ALA A 719 25.93 -12.92 -30.83
C ALA A 719 24.47 -12.86 -31.30
N ASN A 720 23.56 -12.35 -30.47
CA ASN A 720 22.16 -12.13 -30.83
C ASN A 720 21.63 -10.78 -30.32
N ARG A 721 21.65 -9.76 -31.19
CA ARG A 721 21.21 -8.39 -30.88
C ARG A 721 19.72 -8.26 -30.56
N THR A 722 18.93 -9.32 -30.76
CA THR A 722 17.49 -9.33 -30.45
C THR A 722 17.18 -9.86 -29.04
N ASP A 723 18.19 -10.32 -28.30
CA ASP A 723 18.03 -10.85 -26.94
C ASP A 723 18.86 -10.05 -25.92
N VAL A 724 18.17 -9.11 -25.28
CA VAL A 724 18.72 -8.21 -24.26
C VAL A 724 18.46 -8.74 -22.83
N SER A 725 17.70 -9.83 -22.69
CA SER A 725 17.11 -10.27 -21.42
C SER A 725 18.13 -10.61 -20.32
N THR A 726 19.27 -11.18 -20.69
CA THR A 726 20.35 -11.53 -19.75
C THR A 726 21.26 -10.37 -19.44
N LEU A 727 21.36 -9.38 -20.33
CA LEU A 727 22.26 -8.24 -20.19
C LEU A 727 21.70 -7.19 -19.22
N LEU A 728 20.40 -6.88 -19.27
CA LEU A 728 19.80 -5.84 -18.39
C LEU A 728 20.01 -6.10 -16.89
N PRO A 729 19.74 -7.31 -16.35
CA PRO A 729 19.92 -7.58 -14.94
C PRO A 729 21.40 -7.51 -14.53
N CYS A 730 22.31 -7.95 -15.41
CA CYS A 730 23.74 -7.87 -15.16
C CYS A 730 24.24 -6.43 -15.13
N VAL A 731 23.73 -5.55 -16.00
CA VAL A 731 24.06 -4.11 -15.99
C VAL A 731 23.58 -3.45 -14.70
N ALA A 732 22.36 -3.75 -14.26
CA ALA A 732 21.81 -3.21 -13.01
C ALA A 732 22.59 -3.70 -11.78
N LEU A 733 22.90 -5.00 -11.72
CA LEU A 733 23.67 -5.61 -10.63
C LEU A 733 25.10 -5.06 -10.58
N PHE A 734 25.74 -4.89 -11.74
CA PHE A 734 27.06 -4.27 -11.87
C PHE A 734 27.08 -2.86 -11.28
N ALA A 735 26.15 -2.00 -11.71
CA ALA A 735 26.07 -0.63 -11.20
C ALA A 735 25.83 -0.58 -9.68
N HIS A 736 24.97 -1.46 -9.17
CA HIS A 736 24.73 -1.58 -7.73
C HIS A 736 25.99 -1.97 -6.96
N LEU A 737 26.68 -3.03 -7.37
CA LEU A 737 27.86 -3.55 -6.65
C LEU A 737 29.07 -2.63 -6.76
N ILE A 738 29.26 -1.95 -7.90
CA ILE A 738 30.28 -0.91 -8.03
C ILE A 738 29.96 0.28 -7.14
N SER A 739 28.72 0.76 -7.13
CA SER A 739 28.28 1.87 -6.27
C SER A 739 28.46 1.55 -4.79
N ASP A 740 28.09 0.34 -4.37
CA ASP A 740 28.27 -0.11 -2.98
C ASP A 740 29.76 -0.24 -2.62
N THR A 741 30.59 -0.79 -3.52
CA THR A 741 32.04 -0.86 -3.31
C THR A 741 32.67 0.52 -3.15
N ILE A 742 32.23 1.51 -3.94
CA ILE A 742 32.69 2.91 -3.83
C ILE A 742 32.30 3.52 -2.47
N LEU A 743 31.04 3.34 -2.06
CA LEU A 743 30.55 3.85 -0.78
C LEU A 743 31.23 3.17 0.42
N GLN A 744 31.45 1.85 0.36
CA GLN A 744 32.20 1.15 1.40
C GLN A 744 33.68 1.53 1.39
N GLY A 745 34.28 1.78 0.23
CA GLY A 745 35.64 2.27 0.12
C GLY A 745 35.81 3.62 0.82
N SER A 746 34.82 4.50 0.69
CA SER A 746 34.75 5.74 1.48
C SER A 746 34.57 5.45 2.97
N ALA A 747 33.57 4.65 3.35
CA ALA A 747 33.30 4.31 4.75
C ALA A 747 34.55 3.74 5.46
N THR A 748 35.32 2.91 4.76
CA THR A 748 36.58 2.34 5.24
C THR A 748 37.72 3.35 5.28
N SER A 749 37.77 4.33 4.36
CA SER A 749 38.80 5.37 4.41
C SER A 749 38.70 6.26 5.66
N HIS A 750 37.49 6.48 6.19
CA HIS A 750 37.31 7.27 7.43
C HIS A 750 37.92 6.60 8.67
N MET A 751 38.13 5.28 8.63
CA MET A 751 38.75 4.49 9.70
C MET A 751 40.20 4.11 9.40
N ALA A 752 40.75 4.59 8.28
CA ALA A 752 42.09 4.26 7.81
C ALA A 752 43.08 5.40 8.11
N PRO A 753 44.39 5.11 8.21
CA PRO A 753 45.42 6.15 8.27
C PRO A 753 45.37 7.04 7.02
N MET A 754 45.75 8.31 7.15
CA MET A 754 45.58 9.35 6.13
C MET A 754 46.10 8.95 4.73
N GLU A 755 47.30 8.38 4.63
CA GLU A 755 47.89 8.00 3.34
C GLU A 755 47.14 6.82 2.65
N PRO A 756 46.88 5.67 3.32
CA PRO A 756 45.98 4.63 2.81
C PRO A 756 44.55 5.11 2.51
N ALA A 757 44.00 6.03 3.32
CA ALA A 757 42.67 6.58 3.15
C ALA A 757 42.56 7.38 1.84
N ASP A 758 43.51 8.27 1.57
CA ASP A 758 43.58 9.06 0.34
C ASP A 758 43.78 8.17 -0.90
N ARG A 759 44.68 7.18 -0.80
CA ARG A 759 44.90 6.17 -1.85
C ARG A 759 43.61 5.39 -2.15
N LEU A 760 42.87 5.00 -1.11
CA LEU A 760 41.62 4.25 -1.26
C LEU A 760 40.53 5.09 -1.92
N LEU A 761 40.34 6.33 -1.48
CA LEU A 761 39.36 7.25 -2.05
C LEU A 761 39.64 7.54 -3.53
N GLU A 762 40.90 7.82 -3.89
CA GLU A 762 41.29 8.06 -5.28
C GLU A 762 41.05 6.80 -6.14
N THR A 763 41.39 5.62 -5.62
CA THR A 763 41.16 4.35 -6.31
C THR A 763 39.65 4.09 -6.52
N CYS A 764 38.81 4.44 -5.55
CA CYS A 764 37.35 4.36 -5.67
C CYS A 764 36.79 5.34 -6.71
N LYS A 765 37.30 6.58 -6.74
CA LYS A 765 36.94 7.59 -7.76
C LYS A 765 37.27 7.12 -9.17
N GLN A 766 38.47 6.59 -9.37
CA GLN A 766 38.90 6.07 -10.67
C GLN A 766 38.09 4.82 -11.07
N CYS A 767 37.80 3.91 -10.13
CA CYS A 767 36.94 2.76 -10.38
C CYS A 767 35.54 3.16 -10.86
N GLY A 768 34.91 4.15 -10.21
CA GLY A 768 33.60 4.65 -10.63
C GLY A 768 33.64 5.38 -11.97
N THR A 769 34.69 6.15 -12.24
CA THR A 769 34.86 6.87 -13.51
C THR A 769 34.99 5.91 -14.70
N GLU A 770 35.78 4.84 -14.56
CA GLU A 770 35.90 3.80 -15.58
C GLU A 770 34.60 3.00 -15.74
N ALA A 771 33.85 2.77 -14.65
CA ALA A 771 32.55 2.12 -14.72
C ALA A 771 31.53 2.97 -15.48
N VAL A 772 31.52 4.28 -15.29
CA VAL A 772 30.71 5.23 -16.07
C VAL A 772 31.11 5.20 -17.54
N SER A 773 32.41 5.23 -17.86
CA SER A 773 32.91 5.16 -19.24
C SER A 773 32.47 3.88 -19.97
N TYR A 774 32.53 2.73 -19.27
CA TYR A 774 32.02 1.46 -19.79
C TYR A 774 30.51 1.52 -20.06
N LEU A 775 29.72 2.04 -19.10
CA LEU A 775 28.28 2.18 -19.26
C LEU A 775 27.93 3.12 -20.41
N SER A 776 28.59 4.27 -20.55
CA SER A 776 28.36 5.18 -21.68
C SER A 776 28.67 4.51 -23.03
N SER A 777 29.68 3.63 -23.10
CA SER A 777 30.00 2.85 -24.31
C SER A 777 28.92 1.81 -24.68
N LEU A 778 28.09 1.38 -23.72
CA LEU A 778 26.93 0.52 -23.98
C LEU A 778 25.70 1.30 -24.49
N GLN A 779 25.69 2.64 -24.37
CA GLN A 779 24.58 3.47 -24.84
C GLN A 779 24.63 3.76 -26.34
N ASP A 780 25.82 3.80 -26.93
CA ASP A 780 26.01 4.13 -28.34
C ASP A 780 26.09 2.86 -29.22
N PRO A 781 25.20 2.70 -30.23
CA PRO A 781 25.20 1.54 -31.13
C PRO A 781 26.55 1.24 -31.77
N GLY A 782 27.36 2.28 -32.04
CA GLY A 782 28.67 2.16 -32.69
C GLY A 782 29.77 1.60 -31.79
N SER A 783 29.66 1.79 -30.47
CA SER A 783 30.69 1.44 -29.48
C SER A 783 30.35 0.22 -28.61
N VAL A 784 29.09 -0.26 -28.63
CA VAL A 784 28.65 -1.44 -27.86
C VAL A 784 29.49 -2.70 -28.15
N ALA A 785 30.01 -2.86 -29.37
CA ALA A 785 30.84 -4.01 -29.72
C ALA A 785 32.26 -3.96 -29.12
N SER A 786 32.76 -2.75 -28.81
CA SER A 786 34.12 -2.50 -28.31
C SER A 786 34.17 -2.17 -26.81
N ALA A 787 33.03 -2.07 -26.12
CA ALA A 787 32.97 -1.78 -24.70
C ALA A 787 33.60 -2.92 -23.86
N ASN A 788 34.46 -2.57 -22.89
CA ASN A 788 35.20 -3.55 -22.08
C ASN A 788 35.34 -3.09 -20.61
N CYS A 789 35.18 -4.03 -19.67
CA CYS A 789 35.29 -3.82 -18.22
C CYS A 789 36.71 -4.05 -17.63
N THR A 790 37.75 -4.27 -18.44
CA THR A 790 39.10 -4.56 -17.92
C THR A 790 39.63 -3.47 -17.01
N ALA A 791 39.42 -2.19 -17.35
CA ALA A 791 39.85 -1.07 -16.52
C ALA A 791 39.19 -1.08 -15.14
N VAL A 792 37.88 -1.35 -15.07
CA VAL A 792 37.14 -1.48 -13.81
C VAL A 792 37.67 -2.65 -12.97
N THR A 793 38.00 -3.77 -13.62
CA THR A 793 38.57 -4.96 -12.97
C THR A 793 39.93 -4.66 -12.33
N ASP A 794 40.78 -3.89 -13.02
CA ASP A 794 42.09 -3.50 -12.51
C ASP A 794 41.98 -2.57 -11.30
N TRP A 795 41.01 -1.65 -11.30
CA TRP A 795 40.75 -0.77 -10.16
C TRP A 795 40.16 -1.52 -8.96
N LEU A 796 39.22 -2.44 -9.16
CA LEU A 796 38.73 -3.31 -8.09
C LEU A 796 39.86 -4.14 -7.46
N ARG A 797 40.80 -4.63 -8.27
CA ARG A 797 41.97 -5.34 -7.75
C ARG A 797 42.82 -4.45 -6.84
N ARG A 798 43.01 -3.18 -7.19
CA ARG A 798 43.73 -2.19 -6.37
C ARG A 798 42.98 -1.84 -5.08
N ILE A 799 41.66 -1.71 -5.13
CA ILE A 799 40.81 -1.54 -3.93
C ILE A 799 40.99 -2.73 -3.00
N SER A 800 41.01 -3.96 -3.55
CA SER A 800 41.25 -5.17 -2.77
C SER A 800 42.63 -5.17 -2.09
N THR A 801 43.69 -4.79 -2.81
CA THR A 801 45.03 -4.70 -2.22
C THR A 801 45.10 -3.70 -1.06
N ILE A 802 44.50 -2.51 -1.21
CA ILE A 802 44.47 -1.51 -0.13
C ILE A 802 43.58 -2.00 1.03
N GLY A 803 42.45 -2.66 0.74
CA GLY A 803 41.60 -3.28 1.77
C GLY A 803 42.34 -4.34 2.59
N GLU A 804 43.22 -5.14 1.97
CA GLU A 804 44.07 -6.11 2.67
C GLU A 804 45.13 -5.42 3.56
N GLU A 805 45.73 -4.33 3.09
CA GLU A 805 46.67 -3.49 3.87
C GLU A 805 46.00 -2.91 5.13
N LEU A 806 44.71 -2.59 5.06
CA LEU A 806 43.93 -1.92 6.11
C LEU A 806 43.29 -2.87 7.14
N ARG A 807 43.48 -4.20 7.03
CA ARG A 807 42.97 -5.11 8.05
C ARG A 807 43.68 -4.86 9.38
N PRO A 808 42.95 -4.72 10.51
CA PRO A 808 43.55 -4.55 11.82
C PRO A 808 44.47 -5.73 12.13
N ARG A 809 45.76 -5.47 12.35
CA ARG A 809 46.69 -6.45 12.91
C ARG A 809 46.47 -6.46 14.42
N GLY A 810 45.66 -7.40 14.92
CA GLY A 810 45.33 -7.50 16.34
C GLY A 810 46.58 -7.67 17.22
N LEU A 811 46.54 -7.07 18.41
CA LEU A 811 47.50 -7.30 19.50
C LEU A 811 47.64 -8.81 19.75
N ASP A 812 48.88 -9.28 19.89
CA ASP A 812 49.29 -10.66 20.15
C ASP A 812 48.61 -11.28 21.39
N VAL A 813 47.39 -11.80 21.25
CA VAL A 813 47.02 -13.05 21.90
C VAL A 813 47.36 -14.12 20.90
N GLU A 814 48.33 -14.99 21.20
CA GLU A 814 48.74 -16.06 20.29
C GLU A 814 47.48 -16.81 19.82
N GLN A 815 47.20 -16.73 18.52
CA GLN A 815 45.97 -17.25 17.90
C GLN A 815 45.72 -18.74 18.22
N GLU A 816 46.74 -19.49 18.63
CA GLU A 816 46.65 -20.88 19.07
C GLU A 816 45.97 -21.09 20.44
N GLU A 817 45.89 -20.08 21.32
CA GLU A 817 45.35 -20.21 22.69
C GLU A 817 43.87 -19.84 22.85
N LEU A 818 43.28 -19.13 21.87
CA LEU A 818 41.90 -18.63 21.95
C LEU A 818 40.85 -19.75 22.03
N GLY A 819 41.10 -20.89 21.36
CA GLY A 819 40.19 -22.03 21.39
C GLY A 819 40.09 -22.70 22.77
N ASP A 820 41.22 -22.86 23.46
CA ASP A 820 41.25 -23.40 24.82
C ASP A 820 40.61 -22.42 25.82
N LEU A 821 40.68 -21.12 25.53
CA LEU A 821 40.14 -20.07 26.38
C LEU A 821 38.60 -20.01 26.36
N VAL A 822 37.95 -20.31 25.23
CA VAL A 822 36.48 -20.41 25.15
C VAL A 822 35.95 -21.51 26.05
N ASP A 823 36.49 -22.73 25.90
CA ASP A 823 36.05 -23.88 26.71
C ASP A 823 36.36 -23.68 28.20
N LYS A 824 37.52 -23.12 28.51
CA LYS A 824 37.90 -22.78 29.89
C LYS A 824 36.96 -21.74 30.50
N GLU A 825 36.60 -20.70 29.76
CA GLU A 825 35.74 -19.64 30.28
C GLU A 825 34.28 -20.09 30.44
N MET A 826 33.76 -20.85 29.47
CA MET A 826 32.42 -21.45 29.58
C MET A 826 32.34 -22.42 30.76
N ALA A 827 33.39 -23.21 31.00
CA ALA A 827 33.48 -24.08 32.17
C ALA A 827 33.56 -23.29 33.49
N ALA A 828 34.36 -22.21 33.54
CA ALA A 828 34.45 -21.33 34.70
C ALA A 828 33.11 -20.65 35.01
N THR A 829 32.39 -20.21 33.98
CA THR A 829 31.05 -19.62 34.09
C THR A 829 30.05 -20.62 34.65
N SER A 830 30.06 -21.87 34.15
CA SER A 830 29.20 -22.96 34.67
C SER A 830 29.49 -23.25 36.15
N ALA A 831 30.77 -23.32 36.53
CA ALA A 831 31.18 -23.53 37.92
C ALA A 831 30.78 -22.37 38.85
N ALA A 832 30.82 -21.13 38.36
CA ALA A 832 30.37 -19.96 39.10
C ALA A 832 28.85 -20.02 39.37
N ILE A 833 28.06 -20.46 38.39
CA ILE A 833 26.60 -20.63 38.54
C ILE A 833 26.26 -21.76 39.52
N GLU A 834 26.98 -22.88 39.46
CA GLU A 834 26.80 -23.99 40.43
C GLU A 834 27.17 -23.57 41.86
N THR A 835 28.27 -22.81 42.01
CA THR A 835 28.67 -22.25 43.30
C THR A 835 27.63 -21.26 43.83
N ALA A 836 27.10 -20.40 42.96
CA ALA A 836 26.02 -19.47 43.26
C ALA A 836 24.75 -20.21 43.72
N ALA A 837 24.34 -21.26 43.01
CA ALA A 837 23.18 -22.08 43.37
C ALA A 837 23.34 -22.78 44.74
N ALA A 838 24.51 -23.39 44.99
CA ALA A 838 24.81 -24.05 46.27
C ALA A 838 24.79 -23.05 47.44
N ARG A 839 25.30 -21.83 47.23
CA ARG A 839 25.26 -20.77 48.24
C ARG A 839 23.83 -20.28 48.51
N ILE A 840 22.95 -20.23 47.51
CA ILE A 840 21.52 -19.94 47.73
C ILE A 840 20.85 -21.03 48.57
N GLU A 841 21.15 -22.31 48.33
CA GLU A 841 20.63 -23.41 49.15
C GLU A 841 21.12 -23.33 50.61
N GLU A 842 22.38 -22.98 50.82
CA GLU A 842 22.93 -22.76 52.17
C GLU A 842 22.20 -21.61 52.88
N MET A 843 21.95 -20.49 52.18
CA MET A 843 21.18 -19.36 52.70
C MET A 843 19.74 -19.76 53.04
N LEU A 844 19.10 -20.59 52.21
CA LEU A 844 17.74 -21.09 52.46
C LEU A 844 17.70 -21.94 53.74
N SER A 845 18.69 -22.81 53.94
CA SER A 845 18.82 -23.62 55.15
C SER A 845 19.07 -22.75 56.39
N LYS A 846 19.90 -21.71 56.29
CA LYS A 846 20.15 -20.75 57.39
C LYS A 846 18.91 -19.93 57.73
N ALA A 847 18.18 -19.45 56.72
CA ALA A 847 16.93 -18.71 56.91
C ALA A 847 15.90 -19.58 57.65
N ARG A 848 15.73 -20.84 57.27
CA ARG A 848 14.84 -21.81 57.97
C ARG A 848 15.20 -22.05 59.43
N ALA A 849 16.49 -22.00 59.77
CA ALA A 849 16.96 -22.21 61.13
C ALA A 849 16.90 -20.94 62.01
N GLY A 850 17.01 -19.75 61.40
CA GLY A 850 17.21 -18.48 62.12
C GLY A 850 16.07 -17.46 62.04
N ASP A 851 15.22 -17.53 61.02
CA ASP A 851 14.11 -16.60 60.82
C ASP A 851 12.75 -17.24 61.19
N THR A 852 11.78 -16.41 61.60
CA THR A 852 10.42 -16.86 61.96
C THR A 852 9.35 -15.91 61.43
N GLY A 853 8.13 -16.44 61.25
CA GLY A 853 6.96 -15.67 60.80
C GLY A 853 7.11 -15.13 59.38
N VAL A 854 6.55 -13.94 59.13
CA VAL A 854 6.51 -13.28 57.81
C VAL A 854 7.91 -13.11 57.18
N LYS A 855 8.95 -12.89 58.01
CA LYS A 855 10.32 -12.74 57.52
C LYS A 855 10.85 -14.04 56.89
N LEU A 856 10.53 -15.20 57.47
CA LEU A 856 10.90 -16.50 56.91
C LEU A 856 10.20 -16.74 55.57
N GLU A 857 8.89 -16.48 55.49
CA GLU A 857 8.10 -16.68 54.26
C GLU A 857 8.61 -15.81 53.10
N VAL A 858 8.98 -14.56 53.39
CA VAL A 858 9.57 -13.64 52.41
C VAL A 858 10.95 -14.12 51.96
N ASN A 859 11.82 -14.51 52.92
CA ASN A 859 13.17 -14.98 52.62
C ASN A 859 13.16 -16.29 51.79
N GLU A 860 12.28 -17.24 52.11
CA GLU A 860 12.13 -18.48 51.34
C GLU A 860 11.64 -18.23 49.91
N ARG A 861 10.67 -17.31 49.72
CA ARG A 861 10.14 -16.98 48.39
C ARG A 861 11.19 -16.31 47.51
N ILE A 862 11.95 -15.36 48.07
CA ILE A 862 13.03 -14.67 47.35
C ILE A 862 14.13 -15.66 46.97
N LEU A 863 14.65 -16.43 47.94
CA LEU A 863 15.72 -17.39 47.68
C LEU A 863 15.28 -18.50 46.72
N GLY A 864 14.04 -19.00 46.82
CA GLY A 864 13.50 -19.96 45.86
C GLY A 864 13.41 -19.42 44.44
N SER A 865 13.06 -18.14 44.27
CA SER A 865 13.06 -17.48 42.96
C SER A 865 14.49 -17.32 42.42
N CYS A 866 15.45 -16.96 43.28
CA CYS A 866 16.88 -16.86 42.92
C CYS A 866 17.46 -18.22 42.51
N THR A 867 17.07 -19.31 43.18
CA THR A 867 17.44 -20.68 42.79
C THR A 867 16.90 -21.02 41.40
N GLY A 868 15.63 -20.72 41.13
CA GLY A 868 15.03 -20.95 39.82
C GLY A 868 15.73 -20.18 38.69
N LEU A 869 16.14 -18.94 38.97
CA LEU A 869 16.94 -18.14 38.04
C LEU A 869 18.32 -18.77 37.78
N MET A 870 19.04 -19.19 38.82
CA MET A 870 20.34 -19.86 38.65
C MET A 870 20.24 -21.15 37.83
N GLN A 871 19.19 -21.95 38.06
CA GLN A 871 18.93 -23.17 37.27
C GLN A 871 18.66 -22.85 35.79
N ALA A 872 17.84 -21.83 35.50
CA ALA A 872 17.58 -21.40 34.13
C ALA A 872 18.86 -20.92 33.42
N ILE A 873 19.73 -20.19 34.13
CA ILE A 873 21.01 -19.71 33.59
C ILE A 873 21.97 -20.88 33.36
N GLN A 874 22.00 -21.88 34.24
CA GLN A 874 22.81 -23.09 34.05
C GLN A 874 22.42 -23.82 32.75
N VAL A 875 21.11 -24.00 32.51
CA VAL A 875 20.60 -24.58 31.27
C VAL A 875 20.99 -23.75 30.05
N LEU A 876 20.97 -22.42 30.15
CA LEU A 876 21.38 -21.52 29.08
C LEU A 876 22.88 -21.64 28.74
N VAL A 877 23.76 -21.69 29.75
CA VAL A 877 25.20 -21.82 29.54
C VAL A 877 25.54 -23.19 28.92
N LEU A 878 24.85 -24.26 29.35
CA LEU A 878 25.00 -25.58 28.73
C LEU A 878 24.51 -25.60 27.27
N ALA A 879 23.34 -25.02 26.99
CA ALA A 879 22.83 -24.90 25.63
C ALA A 879 23.74 -24.05 24.72
N SER A 880 24.34 -23.00 25.28
CA SER A 880 25.34 -22.17 24.58
C SER A 880 26.56 -23.00 24.23
N LYS A 881 27.12 -23.75 25.19
CA LYS A 881 28.25 -24.66 24.97
C LYS A 881 27.97 -25.73 23.92
N ASP A 882 26.78 -26.33 23.95
CA ASP A 882 26.37 -27.33 22.96
C ASP A 882 26.24 -26.74 21.55
N LEU A 883 25.70 -25.52 21.44
CA LEU A 883 25.63 -24.80 20.18
C LEU A 883 27.03 -24.45 19.65
N GLN A 884 27.95 -24.03 20.51
CA GLN A 884 29.34 -23.76 20.11
C GLN A 884 30.03 -25.02 19.56
N ARG A 885 29.82 -26.17 20.18
CA ARG A 885 30.34 -27.46 19.69
C ARG A 885 29.80 -27.79 18.30
N GLU A 886 28.50 -27.63 18.07
CA GLU A 886 27.87 -27.84 16.75
C GLU A 886 28.43 -26.88 15.68
N ILE A 887 28.59 -25.60 16.02
CA ILE A 887 29.15 -24.58 15.10
C ILE A 887 30.55 -24.99 14.64
N VAL A 888 31.39 -25.43 15.57
CA VAL A 888 32.75 -25.88 15.28
C VAL A 888 32.75 -27.14 14.42
N GLU A 889 31.90 -28.13 14.73
CA GLU A 889 31.77 -29.38 13.98
C GLU A 889 31.23 -29.16 12.55
N SER A 890 30.37 -28.16 12.35
CA SER A 890 29.78 -27.81 11.05
C SER A 890 30.68 -26.94 10.15
N GLY A 891 31.76 -26.38 10.71
CA GLY A 891 32.69 -25.48 10.03
C GLY A 891 33.47 -26.15 8.89
N ARG A 892 32.91 -26.17 7.67
CA ARG A 892 33.55 -26.68 6.45
C ARG A 892 34.84 -25.91 6.13
N GLY A 893 35.99 -26.38 6.61
CA GLY A 893 37.33 -25.90 6.21
C GLY A 893 38.33 -25.51 7.32
N ALA A 894 38.04 -25.74 8.61
CA ALA A 894 39.04 -25.69 9.67
C ALA A 894 39.43 -27.12 10.09
N ALA A 895 40.71 -27.42 10.25
CA ALA A 895 41.17 -28.78 10.57
C ALA A 895 41.06 -29.10 12.08
N SER A 896 40.90 -28.07 12.93
CA SER A 896 40.66 -28.21 14.38
C SER A 896 39.75 -27.11 14.98
N PRO A 897 39.10 -27.35 16.13
CA PRO A 897 38.38 -26.33 16.91
C PRO A 897 39.20 -25.08 17.22
N LYS A 898 40.49 -25.25 17.50
CA LYS A 898 41.42 -24.15 17.78
C LYS A 898 41.58 -23.22 16.59
N GLU A 899 41.81 -23.80 15.42
CA GLU A 899 41.90 -23.05 14.16
C GLU A 899 40.59 -22.32 13.83
N PHE A 900 39.44 -22.90 14.18
CA PHE A 900 38.14 -22.26 13.94
C PHE A 900 37.97 -20.98 14.77
N TYR A 901 38.25 -21.04 16.06
CA TYR A 901 38.18 -19.87 16.95
C TYR A 901 39.24 -18.82 16.64
N ALA A 902 40.45 -19.24 16.24
CA ALA A 902 41.53 -18.37 15.79
C ALA A 902 41.16 -17.57 14.54
N LYS A 903 40.57 -18.22 13.53
CA LYS A 903 40.09 -17.58 12.29
C LYS A 903 38.95 -16.59 12.52
N ASN A 904 38.24 -16.71 13.65
CA ASN A 904 37.11 -15.85 14.02
C ASN A 904 37.41 -15.06 15.31
N SER A 905 38.65 -14.60 15.51
CA SER A 905 39.15 -14.03 16.78
C SER A 905 38.24 -13.00 17.46
N ARG A 906 37.73 -11.99 16.74
CA ARG A 906 36.84 -10.95 17.33
C ARG A 906 35.51 -11.52 17.84
N TRP A 907 34.95 -12.50 17.13
CA TRP A 907 33.73 -13.17 17.56
C TRP A 907 34.00 -14.05 18.79
N THR A 908 35.14 -14.76 18.79
CA THR A 908 35.61 -15.57 19.92
C THR A 908 35.81 -14.72 21.18
N GLU A 909 36.41 -13.54 21.06
CA GLU A 909 36.58 -12.59 22.17
C GLU A 909 35.25 -12.09 22.73
N GLY A 910 34.30 -11.74 21.84
CA GLY A 910 32.95 -11.34 22.23
C GLY A 910 32.20 -12.45 22.98
N LEU A 911 32.39 -13.70 22.56
CA LEU A 911 31.82 -14.88 23.21
C LEU A 911 32.42 -15.10 24.62
N ILE A 912 33.74 -14.99 24.76
CA ILE A 912 34.44 -15.11 26.05
C ILE A 912 34.01 -13.99 27.01
N SER A 913 33.94 -12.74 26.53
CA SER A 913 33.53 -11.59 27.32
C SER A 913 32.09 -11.74 27.84
N ALA A 914 31.16 -12.15 26.97
CA ALA A 914 29.78 -12.38 27.36
C ALA A 914 29.64 -13.52 28.39
N SER A 915 30.44 -14.59 28.26
CA SER A 915 30.48 -15.67 29.26
C SER A 915 30.96 -15.17 30.62
N LYS A 916 32.05 -14.41 30.67
CA LYS A 916 32.57 -13.78 31.91
C LYS A 916 31.54 -12.93 32.62
N ALA A 917 30.81 -12.09 31.86
CA ALA A 917 29.77 -11.21 32.39
C ALA A 917 28.65 -12.01 33.07
N VAL A 918 28.24 -13.15 32.49
CA VAL A 918 27.24 -14.05 33.12
C VAL A 918 27.75 -14.64 34.43
N GLY A 919 29.00 -15.12 34.47
CA GLY A 919 29.58 -15.68 35.71
C GLY A 919 29.72 -14.65 36.83
N TRP A 920 30.14 -13.43 36.49
CA TRP A 920 30.20 -12.31 37.43
C TRP A 920 28.81 -11.91 37.93
N GLY A 921 27.84 -11.77 37.02
CA GLY A 921 26.46 -11.46 37.36
C GLY A 921 25.84 -12.46 38.32
N ALA A 922 26.15 -13.76 38.16
CA ALA A 922 25.69 -14.81 39.06
C ALA A 922 26.20 -14.63 40.49
N THR A 923 27.48 -14.29 40.63
CA THR A 923 28.11 -14.04 41.94
C THR A 923 27.50 -12.82 42.63
N VAL A 924 27.37 -11.70 41.90
CA VAL A 924 26.84 -10.44 42.44
C VAL A 924 25.37 -10.57 42.84
N MET A 925 24.57 -11.30 42.07
CA MET A 925 23.17 -11.55 42.40
C MET A 925 23.02 -12.33 43.72
N VAL A 926 23.87 -13.34 43.94
CA VAL A 926 23.86 -14.12 45.19
C VAL A 926 24.33 -13.29 46.37
N ASP A 927 25.33 -12.43 46.20
CA ASP A 927 25.76 -11.49 47.24
C ASP A 927 24.63 -10.52 47.62
N ALA A 928 23.91 -9.98 46.62
CA ALA A 928 22.76 -9.12 46.87
C ALA A 928 21.62 -9.87 47.60
N ALA A 929 21.34 -11.12 47.22
CA ALA A 929 20.34 -11.96 47.88
C ALA A 929 20.72 -12.26 49.34
N ASP A 930 22.00 -12.55 49.61
CA ASP A 930 22.54 -12.78 50.96
C ASP A 930 22.35 -11.54 51.85
N LEU A 931 22.70 -10.36 51.33
CA LEU A 931 22.52 -9.11 52.05
C LEU A 931 21.05 -8.81 52.36
N VAL A 932 20.14 -9.05 51.39
CA VAL A 932 18.69 -8.87 51.58
C VAL A 932 18.15 -9.82 52.66
N VAL A 933 18.53 -11.11 52.63
CA VAL A 933 18.10 -12.11 53.63
C VAL A 933 18.63 -11.77 55.03
N GLN A 934 19.87 -11.26 55.13
CA GLN A 934 20.45 -10.78 56.38
C GLN A 934 19.82 -9.46 56.88
N GLY A 935 18.97 -8.80 56.09
CA GLY A 935 18.38 -7.49 56.42
C GLY A 935 19.38 -6.32 56.35
N LYS A 936 20.52 -6.52 55.69
CA LYS A 936 21.57 -5.49 55.50
C LYS A 936 21.57 -4.89 54.08
N GLY A 937 20.94 -5.58 53.14
CA GLY A 937 20.84 -5.20 51.73
C GLY A 937 19.50 -4.55 51.39
N LYS A 938 19.46 -3.88 50.24
CA LYS A 938 18.24 -3.27 49.71
C LYS A 938 17.54 -4.20 48.73
N PHE A 939 16.21 -4.28 48.79
CA PHE A 939 15.41 -5.04 47.82
C PHE A 939 15.63 -4.52 46.39
N GLU A 940 15.87 -3.22 46.21
CA GLU A 940 16.21 -2.62 44.90
C GLU A 940 17.52 -3.12 44.32
N GLU A 941 18.51 -3.40 45.16
CA GLU A 941 19.82 -3.91 44.73
C GLU A 941 19.67 -5.30 44.11
N LEU A 942 18.90 -6.18 44.77
CA LEU A 942 18.59 -7.51 44.24
C LEU A 942 17.81 -7.44 42.91
N MET A 943 16.87 -6.51 42.77
CA MET A 943 16.15 -6.30 41.51
C MET A 943 17.09 -5.87 40.37
N VAL A 944 18.02 -4.95 40.63
CA VAL A 944 18.98 -4.47 39.64
C VAL A 944 19.94 -5.59 39.23
N CYS A 945 20.50 -6.34 40.19
CA CYS A 945 21.39 -7.47 39.89
C CYS A 945 20.69 -8.56 39.08
N SER A 946 19.40 -8.80 39.33
CA SER A 946 18.58 -9.77 38.57
C SER A 946 18.34 -9.34 37.12
N HIS A 947 18.22 -8.03 36.86
CA HIS A 947 18.14 -7.49 35.51
C HIS A 947 19.49 -7.51 34.79
N GLU A 948 20.57 -7.19 35.50
CA GLU A 948 21.92 -7.16 34.93
C GLU A 948 22.36 -8.54 34.45
N ILE A 949 22.17 -9.59 35.27
CA ILE A 949 22.49 -10.96 34.87
C ILE A 949 21.65 -11.43 33.67
N ALA A 950 20.37 -11.04 33.59
CA ALA A 950 19.54 -11.31 32.42
C ALA A 950 20.10 -10.63 31.16
N ALA A 951 20.54 -9.38 31.27
CA ALA A 951 21.19 -8.68 30.16
C ALA A 951 22.50 -9.36 29.73
N SER A 952 23.34 -9.80 30.67
CA SER A 952 24.56 -10.57 30.37
C SER A 952 24.24 -11.90 29.66
N THR A 953 23.17 -12.60 30.07
CA THR A 953 22.76 -13.84 29.38
C THR A 953 22.21 -13.59 27.97
N ALA A 954 21.55 -12.47 27.74
CA ALA A 954 21.11 -12.06 26.41
C ALA A 954 22.30 -11.73 25.49
N GLN A 955 23.34 -11.07 26.03
CA GLN A 955 24.59 -10.85 25.31
C GLN A 955 25.27 -12.18 24.94
N LEU A 956 25.29 -13.16 25.84
CA LEU A 956 25.85 -14.49 25.57
C LEU A 956 25.07 -15.22 24.46
N VAL A 957 23.74 -15.14 24.45
CA VAL A 957 22.90 -15.70 23.37
C VAL A 957 23.18 -14.99 22.04
N ALA A 958 23.31 -13.67 22.07
CA ALA A 958 23.61 -12.87 20.89
C ALA A 958 25.00 -13.20 20.31
N ALA A 959 26.01 -13.36 21.16
CA ALA A 959 27.34 -13.80 20.74
C ALA A 959 27.29 -15.23 20.18
N SER A 960 26.53 -16.12 20.81
CA SER A 960 26.49 -17.54 20.43
C SER A 960 25.77 -17.83 19.11
N LYS A 961 24.79 -17.00 18.70
CA LYS A 961 24.00 -17.21 17.47
C LYS A 961 24.68 -16.76 16.17
N VAL A 962 25.71 -15.92 16.21
CA VAL A 962 26.28 -15.24 15.02
C VAL A 962 26.77 -16.22 13.95
N LYS A 963 27.23 -17.41 14.37
CA LYS A 963 27.79 -18.45 13.49
C LYS A 963 26.94 -19.72 13.44
N ALA A 964 25.75 -19.71 14.06
CA ALA A 964 24.84 -20.84 14.09
C ALA A 964 24.04 -20.97 12.79
N ASP A 965 23.73 -22.20 12.39
CA ASP A 965 22.73 -22.45 11.36
C ASP A 965 21.34 -22.03 11.87
N LYS A 966 20.52 -21.44 10.98
CA LYS A 966 19.17 -20.99 11.29
C LYS A 966 18.25 -22.16 11.66
N ASP A 967 18.53 -23.35 11.14
CA ASP A 967 17.74 -24.56 11.38
C ASP A 967 18.33 -25.44 12.50
N SER A 968 19.30 -24.92 13.28
CA SER A 968 19.95 -25.66 14.37
C SER A 968 18.98 -25.97 15.54
N ALA A 969 18.93 -27.24 15.93
CA ALA A 969 18.18 -27.67 17.11
C ALA A 969 18.77 -27.11 18.42
N ASN A 970 20.09 -26.95 18.50
CA ASN A 970 20.74 -26.37 19.68
C ASN A 970 20.51 -24.85 19.76
N LEU A 971 20.37 -24.16 18.61
CA LEU A 971 19.95 -22.75 18.60
C LEU A 971 18.53 -22.57 19.15
N SER A 972 17.60 -23.46 18.80
CA SER A 972 16.24 -23.46 19.34
C SER A 972 16.23 -23.69 20.87
N LYS A 973 17.02 -24.65 21.36
CA LYS A 973 17.19 -24.88 22.80
C LYS A 973 17.77 -23.67 23.53
N LEU A 974 18.79 -23.02 22.97
CA LEU A 974 19.40 -21.82 23.54
C LEU A 974 18.39 -20.66 23.64
N GLN A 975 17.56 -20.48 22.61
CA GLN A 975 16.49 -19.47 22.63
C GLN A 975 15.42 -19.78 23.68
N GLN A 976 15.04 -21.05 23.85
CA GLN A 976 14.11 -21.46 24.90
C GLN A 976 14.70 -21.24 26.31
N ALA A 977 15.99 -21.55 26.50
CA ALA A 977 16.68 -21.29 27.75
C ALA A 977 16.73 -19.78 28.07
N SER A 978 16.98 -18.93 27.06
CA SER A 978 16.92 -17.47 27.21
C SER A 978 15.56 -16.95 27.66
N ARG A 979 14.46 -17.49 27.11
CA ARG A 979 13.11 -17.15 27.57
C ARG A 979 12.87 -17.58 29.02
N SER A 980 13.38 -18.75 29.40
CA SER A 980 13.27 -19.27 30.76
C SER A 980 14.03 -18.40 31.77
N VAL A 981 15.21 -17.89 31.40
CA VAL A 981 15.97 -16.92 32.22
C VAL A 981 15.17 -15.64 32.41
N ASN A 982 14.60 -15.07 31.36
CA ASN A 982 13.77 -13.86 31.47
C ASN A 982 12.55 -14.05 32.38
N GLN A 983 11.88 -15.21 32.28
CA GLN A 983 10.75 -15.55 33.14
C GLN A 983 11.17 -15.70 34.61
N ALA A 984 12.29 -16.38 34.87
CA ALA A 984 12.82 -16.54 36.21
C ALA A 984 13.29 -15.21 36.82
N THR A 985 13.89 -14.32 36.02
CA THR A 985 14.23 -12.95 36.43
C THR A 985 13.00 -12.15 36.84
N ALA A 986 11.90 -12.23 36.06
CA ALA A 986 10.63 -11.61 36.43
C ALA A 986 10.09 -12.17 37.75
N GLY A 987 10.21 -13.48 37.97
CA GLY A 987 9.88 -14.14 39.23
C GLY A 987 10.67 -13.60 40.43
N VAL A 988 11.98 -13.41 40.28
CA VAL A 988 12.83 -12.80 41.35
C VAL A 988 12.39 -11.37 41.65
N VAL A 989 12.14 -10.55 40.63
CA VAL A 989 11.69 -9.16 40.81
C VAL A 989 10.32 -9.10 41.50
N ALA A 990 9.39 -9.97 41.10
CA ALA A 990 8.06 -10.06 41.71
C ALA A 990 8.14 -10.47 43.19
N SER A 991 8.90 -11.53 43.50
CA SER A 991 9.13 -12.01 44.87
C SER A 991 9.82 -10.96 45.74
N THR A 992 10.78 -10.24 45.19
CA THR A 992 11.52 -9.16 45.87
C THR A 992 10.62 -7.96 46.16
N LYS A 993 9.76 -7.55 45.21
CA LYS A 993 8.79 -6.46 45.37
C LYS A 993 7.68 -6.80 46.37
N SER A 994 7.16 -8.02 46.30
CA SER A 994 6.19 -8.55 47.26
C SER A 994 6.78 -8.62 48.67
N GLY A 995 8.01 -9.13 48.79
CA GLY A 995 8.75 -9.20 50.05
C GLY A 995 8.98 -7.84 50.68
N LYS A 996 9.36 -6.84 49.88
CA LYS A 996 9.48 -5.45 50.31
C LYS A 996 8.19 -4.94 50.94
N SER A 997 7.05 -5.08 50.24
CA SER A 997 5.75 -4.60 50.73
C SER A 997 5.33 -5.26 52.03
N GLN A 998 5.55 -6.58 52.17
CA GLN A 998 5.15 -7.36 53.36
C GLN A 998 6.01 -7.05 54.60
N ILE A 999 7.25 -6.59 54.41
CA ILE A 999 8.13 -6.18 55.50
C ILE A 999 7.92 -4.70 55.87
N GLU A 1000 7.64 -3.82 54.89
CA GLU A 1000 7.42 -2.38 55.11
C GLU A 1000 6.01 -2.03 55.64
N GLU A 1001 4.97 -2.82 55.36
CA GLU A 1001 3.59 -2.56 55.84
C GLU A 1001 3.44 -2.60 57.38
N LYS A 1002 4.45 -3.08 58.10
CA LYS A 1002 4.42 -3.18 59.56
C LYS A 1002 4.79 -1.88 60.29
N ASP A 1003 5.28 -0.87 59.58
CA ASP A 1003 5.50 0.50 60.09
C ASP A 1003 4.26 1.39 59.89
N SER A 1004 3.07 0.87 60.17
CA SER A 1004 1.83 1.65 60.06
C SER A 1004 1.85 2.82 61.07
N MET A 1005 1.79 4.05 60.57
CA MET A 1005 1.79 5.26 61.40
C MET A 1005 0.59 5.27 62.37
N ASP A 1006 0.86 5.07 63.66
CA ASP A 1006 -0.15 5.18 64.72
C ASP A 1006 -0.33 6.65 65.14
N PHE A 1007 -1.43 7.25 64.68
CA PHE A 1007 -1.79 8.64 65.00
C PHE A 1007 -2.64 8.77 66.27
N SER A 1008 -2.99 7.65 66.92
CA SER A 1008 -4.01 7.62 67.98
C SER A 1008 -3.63 8.41 69.25
N SER A 1009 -2.34 8.69 69.45
CA SER A 1009 -1.82 9.42 70.61
C SER A 1009 -1.35 10.86 70.33
N MET A 1010 -1.56 11.40 69.12
CA MET A 1010 -0.97 12.69 68.71
C MET A 1010 -1.99 13.85 68.70
N THR A 1011 -1.56 15.02 69.18
CA THR A 1011 -2.36 16.26 69.13
C THR A 1011 -2.32 16.91 67.73
N LEU A 1012 -3.33 17.72 67.39
CA LEU A 1012 -3.44 18.40 66.08
C LEU A 1012 -2.17 19.20 65.71
N THR A 1013 -1.52 19.84 66.68
CA THR A 1013 -0.27 20.61 66.45
C THR A 1013 0.91 19.69 66.15
N GLN A 1014 0.97 18.51 66.78
CA GLN A 1014 2.01 17.51 66.49
C GLN A 1014 1.81 16.88 65.11
N ILE A 1015 0.56 16.63 64.70
CA ILE A 1015 0.22 16.14 63.36
C ILE A 1015 0.63 17.18 62.30
N LYS A 1016 0.30 18.46 62.48
CA LYS A 1016 0.72 19.54 61.54
C LYS A 1016 2.22 19.70 61.47
N ARG A 1017 2.94 19.53 62.58
CA ARG A 1017 4.41 19.57 62.58
C ARG A 1017 4.98 18.38 61.80
N GLN A 1018 4.44 17.18 62.01
CA GLN A 1018 4.86 15.98 61.30
C GLN A 1018 4.49 16.02 59.82
N GLU A 1019 3.38 16.67 59.45
CA GLU A 1019 3.00 16.97 58.07
C GLU A 1019 4.03 17.90 57.41
N MET A 1020 4.40 19.00 58.06
CA MET A 1020 5.44 19.91 57.58
C MET A 1020 6.81 19.22 57.47
N ASP A 1021 7.21 18.42 58.47
CA ASP A 1021 8.45 17.65 58.45
C ASP A 1021 8.43 16.60 57.32
N SER A 1022 7.27 15.99 57.03
CA SER A 1022 7.08 15.07 55.90
C SER A 1022 7.16 15.80 54.56
N GLN A 1023 6.58 17.00 54.44
CA GLN A 1023 6.70 17.83 53.22
C GLN A 1023 8.15 18.25 52.95
N VAL A 1024 8.91 18.61 54.00
CA VAL A 1024 10.36 18.86 53.87
C VAL A 1024 11.08 17.61 53.38
N ARG A 1025 10.76 16.45 53.96
CA ARG A 1025 11.37 15.18 53.56
C ARG A 1025 11.05 14.78 52.11
N VAL A 1026 9.85 15.10 51.62
CA VAL A 1026 9.48 14.91 50.20
C VAL A 1026 10.37 15.76 49.29
N LEU A 1027 10.56 17.04 49.60
CA LEU A 1027 11.43 17.94 48.82
C LEU A 1027 12.90 17.47 48.83
N GLU A 1028 13.39 16.98 49.97
CA GLU A 1028 14.73 16.41 50.07
C GLU A 1028 14.89 15.15 49.20
N LEU A 1029 13.91 14.25 49.22
CA LEU A 1029 13.90 13.02 48.42
C LEU A 1029 13.79 13.32 46.92
N GLU A 1030 13.00 14.30 46.51
CA GLU A 1030 12.91 14.75 45.11
C GLU A 1030 14.26 15.28 44.59
N ASN A 1031 14.97 16.06 45.42
CA ASN A 1031 16.31 16.56 45.09
C ASN A 1031 17.35 15.41 45.02
N GLN A 1032 17.30 14.47 45.95
CA GLN A 1032 18.18 13.29 45.94
C GLN A 1032 17.92 12.41 44.70
N LEU A 1033 16.65 12.18 44.34
CA LEU A 1033 16.26 11.43 43.15
C LEU A 1033 16.82 12.08 41.88
N GLN A 1034 16.74 13.41 41.77
CA GLN A 1034 17.28 14.13 40.62
C GLN A 1034 18.80 13.99 40.51
N LYS A 1035 19.53 14.06 41.63
CA LYS A 1035 20.99 13.88 41.67
C LYS A 1035 21.40 12.46 41.28
N GLU A 1036 20.71 11.44 41.79
CA GLU A 1036 21.01 10.05 41.43
C GLU A 1036 20.68 9.75 39.96
N ARG A 1037 19.63 10.35 39.39
CA ARG A 1037 19.37 10.27 37.93
C ARG A 1037 20.49 10.87 37.09
N GLN A 1038 21.03 12.02 37.50
CA GLN A 1038 22.17 12.64 36.83
C GLN A 1038 23.41 11.75 36.90
N LYS A 1039 23.75 11.27 38.10
CA LYS A 1039 24.88 10.35 38.33
C LYS A 1039 24.75 9.04 37.54
N LEU A 1040 23.54 8.47 37.46
CA LEU A 1040 23.27 7.29 36.63
C LEU A 1040 23.48 7.58 35.14
N GLY A 1041 23.09 8.76 34.67
CA GLY A 1041 23.37 9.22 33.31
C GLY A 1041 24.87 9.34 33.03
N GLU A 1042 25.64 9.90 33.97
CA GLU A 1042 27.10 10.01 33.88
C GLU A 1042 27.80 8.65 33.89
N LEU A 1043 27.35 7.71 34.74
CA LEU A 1043 27.86 6.34 34.78
C LEU A 1043 27.58 5.59 33.47
N ARG A 1044 26.38 5.74 32.90
CA ARG A 1044 26.05 5.16 31.59
C ARG A 1044 26.92 5.75 30.48
N LYS A 1045 27.15 7.07 30.50
CA LYS A 1045 28.05 7.72 29.55
C LYS A 1045 29.47 7.14 29.64
N LYS A 1046 30.03 7.02 30.85
CA LYS A 1046 31.33 6.37 31.07
C LYS A 1046 31.36 4.90 30.66
N HIS A 1047 30.27 4.16 30.87
CA HIS A 1047 30.16 2.77 30.41
C HIS A 1047 30.26 2.67 28.88
N TYR A 1048 29.60 3.58 28.15
CA TYR A 1048 29.75 3.65 26.69
C TYR A 1048 31.15 4.11 26.23
N GLU A 1049 31.77 5.05 26.95
CA GLU A 1049 33.15 5.48 26.67
C GLU A 1049 34.14 4.31 26.86
N LEU A 1050 34.04 3.57 27.96
CA LEU A 1050 34.91 2.42 28.24
C LEU A 1050 34.64 1.22 27.32
N ALA A 1051 33.38 1.00 26.92
CA ALA A 1051 33.03 0.00 25.92
C ALA A 1051 33.64 0.34 24.54
N GLY A 1052 33.69 1.62 24.17
CA GLY A 1052 34.40 2.09 22.96
C GLY A 1052 35.91 1.87 23.04
N VAL A 1053 36.56 2.17 24.17
CA VAL A 1053 38.00 1.94 24.37
C VAL A 1053 38.36 0.46 24.29
N ALA A 1054 37.54 -0.43 24.88
CA ALA A 1054 37.73 -1.88 24.79
C ALA A 1054 37.55 -2.45 23.36
N GLU A 1055 36.85 -1.72 22.48
CA GLU A 1055 36.73 -2.03 21.05
C GLU A 1055 37.86 -1.39 20.20
N GLY A 1056 38.89 -0.82 20.84
CA GLY A 1056 40.09 -0.28 20.19
C GLY A 1056 40.02 1.21 19.83
N TRP A 1057 39.17 1.99 20.50
CA TRP A 1057 39.05 3.42 20.30
C TRP A 1057 39.94 4.15 21.32
N GLU A 1058 41.26 4.20 21.11
CA GLU A 1058 42.08 5.20 21.80
C GLU A 1058 42.42 6.36 20.86
N GLU A 1059 42.07 7.56 21.31
CA GLU A 1059 42.58 8.83 20.85
C GLU A 1059 44.03 8.97 21.33
N ASP A 1060 45.02 8.86 20.43
CA ASP A 1060 46.33 9.46 20.65
C ASP A 1060 46.16 10.98 20.52
N GLY A 1061 45.92 11.62 21.66
CA GLY A 1061 45.72 13.06 21.79
C GLY A 1061 46.42 13.63 23.02
N THR A 1062 47.74 13.44 23.12
CA THR A 1062 48.63 14.33 23.88
C THR A 1062 49.88 14.65 23.07
N ASP A 1063 49.76 15.63 22.17
CA ASP A 1063 50.53 16.89 22.18
C ASP A 1063 50.03 17.87 21.10
#